data_AF-D2VVU5-F1
#
_entry.id   AF-D2VVU5-F1
#
_cell.length_a   1.000
_cell.length_b   1.000
_cell.length_c   1.000
_cell.angle_alpha   90.00
_cell.angle_beta   90.00
_cell.angle_gamma   90.00
#
_symmetry.space_group_name_H-M   'P 1'
#
loop_
_entity.id
_entity.type
_entity.pdbx_description
1 polymer ?
#
loop_
_entity_poly.entity_id
_entity_poly.type
_entity_poly.pdbx_seq_one_letter_code
_entity_poly.pdbx_strand_id
1 'polypeptide(L)'
;MGCGNSKSTLGVVETVEEKPKQQATVNNTTNTTTAVMTGTLEPEAPKKKDGFCYFFGLDSQTKENLTEGNKDMKELLGGKGANLCEMCNLGINVPPGFTVSTEACEHFSQLHNLATSAGEEGAEKKNLTLPENIQTQVDEYLKKLEQATGKKFTDSYENDTDKVLLISVRSGAAISMPGMMDTILNLGICDKNITQLVKNFGGNEKFAWDSYRSLVQMFGEVVMSVKPEHFEDNIKKQKEKRGITHDSELNLEEIQQIVQDHKLTIFEQTGGEDFPQDVRQQLYRAIIAVFNSWHNKRAVQYRKIHNITGLKGTAVNIQSMVFGNVDERSCSGVCFSRNPSTGENLFYGEYMIQAQGEAIVAGQRTPEKIETLATNFPECNTSLKEISTKLEKHFKDVQDMEFTIEQNTLYMLQCRNGKKTIQASLKIYCDMIDEGLINEREAISKIDATQLNQMLHPFLDDSEKAHHEPLATGLPASPGAVVGRIAFTSEQAIKMSETRKEDGDVILVREQTSTEDLAGMHASQGFLTTNGGLTSHAAVVSRQQGKCCVSGCSLLYVTSEESCTINGTLFNQGDIITIDGSTGNVYGKALKTTRPGISQPDFVRIMDIEKKYRTMSVYANADTSVDAHKAVEFGAEGIGLCRTEHMFFEKTRIVDMRRMIVASTTEKRQEAINVLKDYQRSDFLSLFHAMEGKKVTIRLLDPPLHEFLPEDPQEIEELALALGESVKDVTLTVSQLKEKNPMLGHRGCRLGITFPEITQMQVEAIFEAAIDATHKGEVVVDIMVPLVQSVQELVNQKEIIEKVASSLFAKHEDRKYLIHYRVGCMIETPRAVLMAKELAGVADFFSIGSNDLTQMTFGFSRDDSGKFLKYYLERDLIENDPFEVLDTEGVGKIIQLTVQTGREAKNGLTVGLCGEHGGESHSVKFLYQCGLSYVSCSPYRIPIARLSAAQESVKNWRNVICVNGGPGSGKGTQCAKLVEKYGFIHYSTGDLLRAEAAKDTEQGRMISSYIKEGKIVPGAVTLGLLRNAILNHPKKDATFLIDGFPREMQQAVDFEAHVCKFKFVLFFDCPEEILEQRLLERGKTSGRSDDNAESIKKRFKTYSDQTMPVIGYFKKTDRVKTIDSSKTQEEVFAEVCKLFD
;
A
#
# COMPACT_ATOMS: atom_id res chain seq x y z
N MET A 1 -23.91 -53.12 -0.87
CA MET A 1 -24.18 -54.45 -0.28
C MET A 1 -23.46 -54.55 1.05
N GLY A 2 -24.12 -55.02 2.11
CA GLY A 2 -23.46 -55.66 3.26
C GLY A 2 -23.16 -54.81 4.51
N CYS A 3 -24.21 -54.48 5.25
CA CYS A 3 -24.39 -54.58 6.71
C CYS A 3 -23.20 -54.59 7.71
N GLY A 4 -23.38 -53.76 8.75
CA GLY A 4 -23.44 -54.19 10.16
C GLY A 4 -22.22 -53.85 11.04
N ASN A 5 -22.34 -53.55 12.34
CA ASN A 5 -23.49 -53.34 13.22
C ASN A 5 -22.95 -52.86 14.59
N SER A 6 -23.79 -52.15 15.37
CA SER A 6 -23.85 -52.14 16.85
C SER A 6 -22.73 -51.45 17.68
N LYS A 7 -22.96 -50.82 18.84
CA LYS A 7 -24.15 -50.51 19.66
C LYS A 7 -23.71 -49.54 20.79
N SER A 8 -24.61 -48.61 21.15
CA SER A 8 -25.01 -48.10 22.48
C SER A 8 -24.26 -48.59 23.75
N THR A 9 -24.15 -47.88 24.90
CA THR A 9 -25.17 -47.17 25.71
C THR A 9 -24.57 -46.58 27.02
N LEU A 10 -25.10 -45.44 27.49
CA LEU A 10 -25.48 -45.03 28.88
C LEU A 10 -24.51 -44.84 30.09
N GLY A 11 -24.77 -43.75 30.84
CA GLY A 11 -24.56 -43.58 32.31
C GLY A 11 -23.98 -42.20 32.70
N VAL A 12 -24.74 -41.10 32.84
CA VAL A 12 -25.57 -40.60 33.98
C VAL A 12 -24.77 -40.26 35.27
N VAL A 13 -24.88 -39.02 35.78
CA VAL A 13 -25.38 -38.58 37.12
C VAL A 13 -25.04 -37.09 37.38
N GLU A 14 -26.06 -36.24 37.21
CA GLU A 14 -26.66 -35.27 38.14
C GLU A 14 -25.91 -34.45 39.25
N THR A 15 -26.42 -33.20 39.39
CA THR A 15 -26.67 -32.35 40.60
C THR A 15 -25.59 -31.39 41.13
N VAL A 16 -25.84 -30.19 41.69
CA VAL A 16 -26.96 -29.20 41.83
C VAL A 16 -26.37 -27.95 42.56
N GLU A 17 -27.00 -26.76 42.40
CA GLU A 17 -27.09 -25.56 43.29
C GLU A 17 -26.01 -24.45 43.46
N GLU A 18 -26.45 -23.24 43.06
CA GLU A 18 -26.60 -21.93 43.77
C GLU A 18 -25.56 -21.33 44.75
N LYS A 19 -25.10 -20.09 44.38
CA LYS A 19 -25.01 -18.76 45.09
C LYS A 19 -24.67 -18.69 46.61
N PRO A 20 -24.09 -17.59 47.19
CA PRO A 20 -24.34 -16.16 46.84
C PRO A 20 -23.18 -15.14 47.06
N LYS A 21 -23.48 -13.87 46.72
CA LYS A 21 -22.72 -12.61 46.98
C LYS A 21 -22.65 -12.26 48.48
N GLN A 22 -21.60 -11.53 48.89
CA GLN A 22 -21.70 -10.56 50.00
C GLN A 22 -20.71 -9.38 49.85
N GLN A 23 -21.21 -8.20 50.21
CA GLN A 23 -20.57 -6.87 50.26
C GLN A 23 -19.71 -6.69 51.51
N ALA A 24 -18.73 -5.78 51.46
CA ALA A 24 -18.34 -4.98 52.62
C ALA A 24 -17.81 -3.59 52.21
N THR A 25 -18.48 -2.57 52.74
CA THR A 25 -18.18 -1.14 52.76
C THR A 25 -17.15 -0.79 53.86
N VAL A 26 -16.58 0.43 53.84
CA VAL A 26 -16.51 1.42 54.97
C VAL A 26 -15.24 2.31 54.98
N ASN A 27 -15.50 3.63 54.82
CA ASN A 27 -14.98 4.86 55.47
C ASN A 27 -13.56 5.47 55.29
N ASN A 28 -13.57 6.62 54.60
CA ASN A 28 -13.44 8.03 55.09
C ASN A 28 -12.19 8.58 55.84
N THR A 29 -11.75 9.73 55.29
CA THR A 29 -11.27 10.99 55.91
C THR A 29 -9.84 11.12 56.44
N THR A 30 -9.05 12.03 55.85
CA THR A 30 -8.69 13.36 56.43
C THR A 30 -7.84 14.23 55.49
N ASN A 31 -8.14 15.53 55.48
CA ASN A 31 -7.49 16.64 54.77
C ASN A 31 -6.18 17.10 55.45
N THR A 32 -5.22 17.63 54.68
CA THR A 32 -4.53 18.93 54.95
C THR A 32 -3.59 19.36 53.79
N THR A 33 -3.92 20.52 53.19
CA THR A 33 -3.08 21.65 52.64
C THR A 33 -1.55 21.50 52.55
N THR A 34 -0.78 21.94 51.52
CA THR A 34 -0.81 23.24 50.79
C THR A 34 0.15 23.27 49.54
N ALA A 35 -0.21 24.07 48.52
CA ALA A 35 0.65 24.87 47.59
C ALA A 35 1.50 24.27 46.44
N VAL A 36 0.90 24.28 45.23
CA VAL A 36 1.38 24.81 43.91
C VAL A 36 2.89 24.85 43.59
N MET A 37 3.31 24.11 42.55
CA MET A 37 4.11 24.64 41.43
C MET A 37 3.83 23.86 40.13
N THR A 38 3.75 24.61 39.05
CA THR A 38 3.33 24.28 37.67
C THR A 38 4.25 23.31 36.96
N GLY A 39 3.69 22.24 36.39
CA GLY A 39 4.34 21.36 35.41
C GLY A 39 3.32 20.91 34.36
N THR A 40 3.57 21.23 33.11
CA THR A 40 2.80 20.80 31.93
C THR A 40 2.77 19.28 31.85
N LEU A 41 1.61 18.69 32.12
CA LEU A 41 1.35 17.27 31.91
C LEU A 41 1.17 17.01 30.40
N GLU A 42 1.97 16.11 29.86
CA GLU A 42 1.71 15.46 28.57
C GLU A 42 0.36 14.72 28.63
N PRO A 43 -0.44 14.71 27.56
CA PRO A 43 -1.75 14.07 27.59
C PRO A 43 -1.60 12.54 27.66
N GLU A 44 -2.21 11.93 28.69
CA GLU A 44 -2.40 10.49 28.78
C GLU A 44 -3.11 9.97 27.52
N ALA A 45 -2.68 8.82 26.99
CA ALA A 45 -3.38 8.13 25.91
C ALA A 45 -4.84 7.84 26.34
N PRO A 46 -5.85 8.23 25.54
CA PRO A 46 -7.25 8.11 25.96
C PRO A 46 -7.63 6.64 26.12
N LYS A 47 -8.14 6.29 27.30
CA LYS A 47 -8.82 5.01 27.54
C LYS A 47 -10.08 4.95 26.68
N LYS A 48 -10.31 3.82 26.01
CA LYS A 48 -11.54 3.54 25.24
C LYS A 48 -12.76 3.82 26.12
N LYS A 49 -13.62 4.76 25.69
CA LYS A 49 -14.89 5.10 26.35
C LYS A 49 -15.98 4.14 25.86
N ASP A 50 -16.85 3.69 26.76
CA ASP A 50 -18.03 2.91 26.39
C ASP A 50 -19.04 3.85 25.71
N GLY A 51 -19.06 3.89 24.38
CA GLY A 51 -19.96 4.75 23.60
C GLY A 51 -19.72 4.72 22.09
N PHE A 52 -20.76 5.04 21.32
CA PHE A 52 -20.78 5.11 19.87
C PHE A 52 -20.55 6.52 19.31
N CYS A 53 -20.73 7.58 20.12
CA CYS A 53 -20.58 8.98 19.71
C CYS A 53 -19.37 9.67 20.36
N TYR A 54 -18.70 10.54 19.60
CA TYR A 54 -17.48 11.26 20.02
C TYR A 54 -17.54 12.72 19.59
N PHE A 55 -17.39 13.66 20.53
CA PHE A 55 -17.54 15.10 20.26
C PHE A 55 -16.24 15.71 19.72
N PHE A 56 -16.35 16.75 18.90
CA PHE A 56 -15.23 17.59 18.47
C PHE A 56 -15.64 19.05 18.37
N GLY A 57 -14.73 19.96 18.71
CA GLY A 57 -14.94 21.40 18.58
C GLY A 57 -14.70 22.17 19.87
N LEU A 58 -14.72 23.49 19.73
CA LEU A 58 -14.59 24.42 20.84
C LEU A 58 -15.97 24.86 21.31
N ASP A 59 -16.10 25.10 22.62
CA ASP A 59 -17.25 25.81 23.16
C ASP A 59 -17.25 27.26 22.67
N SER A 60 -18.37 27.71 22.08
CA SER A 60 -18.43 29.02 21.44
C SER A 60 -18.22 30.19 22.40
N GLN A 61 -18.57 30.02 23.68
CA GLN A 61 -18.52 31.06 24.71
C GLN A 61 -17.21 31.04 25.49
N THR A 62 -16.82 29.88 26.01
CA THR A 62 -15.66 29.69 26.88
C THR A 62 -14.36 29.45 26.10
N LYS A 63 -14.46 29.08 24.82
CA LYS A 63 -13.35 28.63 23.96
C LYS A 63 -12.62 27.39 24.48
N GLU A 64 -13.22 26.65 25.41
CA GLU A 64 -12.70 25.37 25.89
C GLU A 64 -12.77 24.30 24.79
N ASN A 65 -11.75 23.45 24.69
CA ASN A 65 -11.74 22.34 23.74
C ASN A 65 -12.48 21.14 24.31
N LEU A 66 -13.62 20.79 23.70
CA LEU A 66 -14.50 19.69 24.13
C LEU A 66 -14.25 18.39 23.35
N THR A 67 -13.14 18.30 22.63
CA THR A 67 -12.86 17.19 21.71
C THR A 67 -12.51 15.90 22.45
N GLU A 68 -13.17 14.80 22.07
CA GLU A 68 -13.02 13.48 22.70
C GLU A 68 -12.15 12.50 21.89
N GLY A 69 -11.78 12.85 20.65
CA GLY A 69 -11.00 12.01 19.73
C GLY A 69 -9.63 12.58 19.35
N ASN A 70 -8.89 11.85 18.51
CA ASN A 70 -7.61 12.28 17.93
C ASN A 70 -7.32 11.56 16.59
N LYS A 71 -6.20 11.92 15.94
CA LYS A 71 -5.79 11.36 14.64
C LYS A 71 -5.54 9.85 14.61
N ASP A 72 -5.30 9.19 15.75
CA ASP A 72 -4.98 7.77 15.81
C ASP A 72 -6.23 6.88 15.85
N MET A 73 -7.41 7.47 16.09
CA MET A 73 -8.69 6.77 16.18
C MET A 73 -9.37 6.56 14.82
N LYS A 74 -8.62 6.45 13.71
CA LYS A 74 -9.17 6.35 12.34
C LYS A 74 -10.07 5.13 12.12
N GLU A 75 -9.73 3.99 12.72
CA GLU A 75 -10.56 2.78 12.64
C GLU A 75 -11.94 2.96 13.27
N LEU A 76 -12.04 3.83 14.28
CA LEU A 76 -13.27 4.07 15.03
C LEU A 76 -14.07 5.26 14.51
N LEU A 77 -13.40 6.40 14.25
CA LEU A 77 -14.02 7.67 13.86
C LEU A 77 -14.02 7.89 12.34
N GLY A 78 -13.43 6.98 11.58
CA GLY A 78 -13.06 7.22 10.20
C GLY A 78 -11.93 8.24 10.06
N GLY A 79 -11.36 8.34 8.85
CA GLY A 79 -10.30 9.30 8.56
C GLY A 79 -10.74 10.75 8.73
N LYS A 80 -11.98 11.08 8.34
CA LYS A 80 -12.52 12.45 8.49
C LYS A 80 -12.75 12.83 9.95
N GLY A 81 -13.43 11.99 10.73
CA GLY A 81 -13.73 12.26 12.14
C GLY A 81 -12.45 12.39 12.98
N ALA A 82 -11.48 11.49 12.75
CA ALA A 82 -10.18 11.56 13.40
C ALA A 82 -9.43 12.88 13.09
N ASN A 83 -9.43 13.32 11.84
CA ASN A 83 -8.77 14.57 11.45
C ASN A 83 -9.51 15.82 11.93
N LEU A 84 -10.85 15.80 11.99
CA LEU A 84 -11.64 16.87 12.61
C LEU A 84 -11.26 17.04 14.08
N CYS A 85 -11.20 15.95 14.84
CA CYS A 85 -10.74 15.97 16.22
C CYS A 85 -9.32 16.52 16.34
N GLU A 86 -8.40 16.06 15.49
CA GLU A 86 -7.02 16.52 15.52
C GLU A 86 -6.89 18.02 15.25
N MET A 87 -7.64 18.55 14.28
CA MET A 87 -7.66 20.00 14.02
C MET A 87 -8.14 20.79 15.25
N CYS A 88 -9.20 20.33 15.93
CA CYS A 88 -9.68 20.96 17.16
C CYS A 88 -8.63 20.90 18.28
N ASN A 89 -7.93 19.77 18.45
CA ASN A 89 -6.85 19.61 19.42
C ASN A 89 -5.65 20.53 19.13
N LEU A 90 -5.44 20.88 17.86
CA LEU A 90 -4.47 21.88 17.44
C LEU A 90 -4.97 23.33 17.62
N GLY A 91 -6.18 23.55 18.16
CA GLY A 91 -6.76 24.88 18.33
C GLY A 91 -7.13 25.56 17.02
N ILE A 92 -7.39 24.78 15.96
CA ILE A 92 -7.88 25.30 14.67
C ILE A 92 -9.39 25.51 14.77
N ASN A 93 -9.89 26.60 14.18
CA ASN A 93 -11.32 26.91 14.18
C ASN A 93 -12.10 25.96 13.27
N VAL A 94 -12.60 24.88 13.86
CA VAL A 94 -13.45 23.87 13.21
C VAL A 94 -14.87 24.03 13.74
N PRO A 95 -15.91 24.03 12.89
CA PRO A 95 -17.30 24.05 13.35
C PRO A 95 -17.58 22.86 14.28
N PRO A 96 -18.15 23.07 15.48
CA PRO A 96 -18.40 21.99 16.43
C PRO A 96 -19.32 20.91 15.87
N GLY A 97 -19.14 19.68 16.36
CA GLY A 97 -19.88 18.51 15.90
C GLY A 97 -19.57 17.26 16.71
N PHE A 98 -20.05 16.13 16.22
CA PHE A 98 -19.72 14.82 16.77
C PHE A 98 -19.74 13.73 15.68
N THR A 99 -19.00 12.65 15.94
CA THR A 99 -18.89 11.50 15.05
C THR A 99 -19.58 10.29 15.66
N VAL A 100 -20.49 9.67 14.91
CA VAL A 100 -21.03 8.33 15.19
C VAL A 100 -20.08 7.30 14.59
N SER A 101 -19.53 6.42 15.43
CA SER A 101 -18.41 5.53 15.10
C SER A 101 -18.73 4.44 14.08
N THR A 102 -17.67 3.85 13.50
CA THR A 102 -17.76 2.66 12.62
C THR A 102 -18.31 1.44 13.36
N GLU A 103 -18.07 1.31 14.66
CA GLU A 103 -18.65 0.25 15.51
C GLU A 103 -20.18 0.36 15.57
N ALA A 104 -20.74 1.58 15.48
CA ALA A 104 -22.19 1.77 15.41
C ALA A 104 -22.76 1.27 14.07
N CYS A 105 -22.04 1.49 12.96
CA CYS A 105 -22.40 0.99 11.62
C CYS A 105 -22.37 -0.55 11.57
N GLU A 106 -21.36 -1.16 12.19
CA GLU A 106 -21.25 -2.61 12.32
C GLU A 106 -22.41 -3.17 13.14
N HIS A 107 -22.69 -2.57 14.30
CA HIS A 107 -23.80 -2.97 15.17
C HIS A 107 -25.17 -2.87 14.46
N PHE A 108 -25.40 -1.77 13.73
CA PHE A 108 -26.58 -1.60 12.88
C PHE A 108 -26.68 -2.70 11.81
N SER A 109 -25.58 -3.01 11.12
CA SER A 109 -25.54 -4.04 10.07
C SER A 109 -25.78 -5.46 10.61
N GLN A 110 -25.25 -5.78 11.79
CA GLN A 110 -25.44 -7.09 12.42
C GLN A 110 -26.90 -7.33 12.81
N LEU A 111 -27.56 -6.33 13.39
CA LEU A 111 -28.99 -6.39 13.71
C LEU A 111 -29.84 -6.53 12.43
N HIS A 112 -29.46 -5.84 11.36
CA HIS A 112 -30.12 -5.95 10.06
C HIS A 112 -30.03 -7.36 9.46
N ASN A 113 -28.85 -7.98 9.50
CA ASN A 113 -28.64 -9.34 8.97
C ASN A 113 -29.38 -10.42 9.77
N LEU A 114 -29.52 -10.25 11.10
CA LEU A 114 -30.29 -11.15 11.95
C LEU A 114 -31.80 -11.06 11.64
N ALA A 115 -32.32 -9.88 11.29
CA ALA A 115 -33.72 -9.69 10.93
C ALA A 115 -34.07 -10.32 9.57
N THR A 116 -33.15 -10.31 8.60
CA THR A 116 -33.37 -10.88 7.26
C THR A 116 -33.18 -12.40 7.18
N SER A 117 -32.38 -13.00 8.06
CA SER A 117 -32.14 -14.45 8.10
C SER A 117 -33.17 -15.25 8.94
N ALA A 118 -34.08 -14.56 9.65
CA ALA A 118 -35.16 -15.16 10.42
C ALA A 118 -36.37 -15.64 9.58
N GLY A 119 -36.30 -15.62 8.25
CA GLY A 119 -37.25 -16.33 7.37
C GLY A 119 -38.67 -15.71 7.26
N GLU A 120 -38.83 -14.41 7.52
CA GLU A 120 -40.07 -13.72 7.15
C GLU A 120 -40.11 -13.47 5.64
N GLU A 121 -40.68 -14.43 4.89
CA GLU A 121 -41.10 -14.21 3.49
C GLU A 121 -42.07 -13.02 3.44
N GLY A 122 -41.57 -11.87 2.99
CA GLY A 122 -42.30 -10.59 2.95
C GLY A 122 -41.49 -9.35 3.36
N ALA A 123 -40.21 -9.47 3.72
CA ALA A 123 -39.38 -8.34 4.15
C ALA A 123 -38.90 -7.39 3.01
N GLU A 124 -39.76 -7.07 2.04
CA GLU A 124 -39.60 -5.85 1.25
C GLU A 124 -40.08 -4.66 2.10
N LYS A 125 -39.16 -3.75 2.45
CA LYS A 125 -39.42 -2.43 3.06
C LYS A 125 -40.14 -2.41 4.42
N LYS A 126 -39.59 -3.05 5.47
CA LYS A 126 -39.88 -2.57 6.85
C LYS A 126 -39.00 -1.35 7.13
N ASN A 127 -39.63 -0.24 7.56
CA ASN A 127 -38.97 1.00 8.01
C ASN A 127 -37.90 0.69 9.07
N LEU A 128 -36.64 0.64 8.66
CA LEU A 128 -35.52 0.45 9.56
C LEU A 128 -35.39 1.68 10.47
N THR A 129 -35.41 1.47 11.78
CA THR A 129 -35.19 2.51 12.79
C THR A 129 -33.79 2.42 13.35
N LEU A 130 -33.26 3.55 13.82
CA LEU A 130 -31.97 3.58 14.49
C LEU A 130 -32.07 2.83 15.83
N PRO A 131 -31.14 1.92 16.18
CA PRO A 131 -31.15 1.23 17.46
C PRO A 131 -31.22 2.20 18.64
N GLU A 132 -32.04 1.89 19.65
CA GLU A 132 -32.37 2.79 20.76
C GLU A 132 -31.13 3.29 21.53
N ASN A 133 -30.12 2.42 21.70
CA ASN A 133 -28.84 2.76 22.31
C ASN A 133 -28.04 3.79 21.50
N ILE A 134 -28.04 3.70 20.17
CA ILE A 134 -27.39 4.67 19.28
C ILE A 134 -28.21 5.96 19.27
N GLN A 135 -29.53 5.86 19.13
CA GLN A 135 -30.43 7.02 19.10
C GLN A 135 -30.32 7.87 20.37
N THR A 136 -30.31 7.25 21.54
CA THR A 136 -30.17 7.94 22.83
C THR A 136 -28.85 8.73 22.90
N GLN A 137 -27.75 8.13 22.45
CA GLN A 137 -26.45 8.81 22.43
C GLN A 137 -26.41 9.94 21.40
N VAL A 138 -27.03 9.77 20.24
CA VAL A 138 -27.15 10.86 19.25
C VAL A 138 -27.92 12.05 19.84
N ASP A 139 -29.03 11.81 20.53
CA ASP A 139 -29.80 12.86 21.22
C ASP A 139 -28.98 13.57 22.32
N GLU A 140 -28.19 12.83 23.11
CA GLU A 140 -27.30 13.40 24.12
C GLU A 140 -26.22 14.31 23.51
N TYR A 141 -25.60 13.87 22.43
CA TYR A 141 -24.54 14.62 21.75
C TYR A 141 -25.08 15.78 20.93
N LEU A 142 -26.30 15.68 20.43
CA LEU A 142 -27.02 16.80 19.81
C LEU A 142 -27.26 17.92 20.84
N LYS A 143 -27.68 17.59 22.07
CA LYS A 143 -27.80 18.59 23.15
C LYS A 143 -26.47 19.24 23.50
N LYS A 144 -25.38 18.47 23.53
CA LYS A 144 -24.02 19.04 23.71
C LYS A 144 -23.66 19.99 22.57
N LEU A 145 -24.04 19.67 21.34
CA LEU A 145 -23.82 20.53 20.19
C LEU A 145 -24.63 21.83 20.28
N GLU A 146 -25.89 21.76 20.72
CA GLU A 146 -26.72 22.94 20.98
C GLU A 146 -26.08 23.85 22.03
N GLN A 147 -25.57 23.27 23.13
CA GLN A 147 -24.86 24.00 24.18
C GLN A 147 -23.59 24.67 23.64
N ALA A 148 -22.74 23.91 22.95
CA ALA A 148 -21.47 24.40 22.43
C ALA A 148 -21.66 25.51 21.38
N THR A 149 -22.73 25.46 20.57
CA THR A 149 -23.00 26.44 19.51
C THR A 149 -23.89 27.62 19.96
N GLY A 150 -24.64 27.46 21.05
CA GLY A 150 -25.70 28.38 21.45
C GLY A 150 -26.88 28.46 20.47
N LYS A 151 -27.03 27.46 19.59
CA LYS A 151 -28.11 27.33 18.61
C LYS A 151 -28.99 26.13 18.98
N LYS A 152 -30.27 26.14 18.61
CA LYS A 152 -31.22 25.03 18.90
C LYS A 152 -31.55 24.24 17.65
N PHE A 153 -31.66 22.92 17.76
CA PHE A 153 -32.07 22.01 16.69
C PHE A 153 -33.52 21.57 16.90
N THR A 154 -34.45 22.45 16.50
CA THR A 154 -35.90 22.27 16.70
C THR A 154 -36.69 22.76 15.48
N ASP A 155 -37.90 22.20 15.30
CA ASP A 155 -38.85 22.61 14.27
C ASP A 155 -39.59 23.90 14.65
N SER A 156 -39.60 24.26 15.94
CA SER A 156 -40.38 25.37 16.48
C SER A 156 -39.56 26.21 17.46
N TYR A 157 -39.66 27.53 17.32
CA TYR A 157 -38.92 28.52 18.11
C TYR A 157 -39.90 29.44 18.83
N GLU A 158 -39.71 29.58 20.14
CA GLU A 158 -40.58 30.41 20.99
C GLU A 158 -40.03 31.82 21.19
N ASN A 159 -38.70 32.00 21.15
CA ASN A 159 -38.06 33.30 21.30
C ASN A 159 -37.45 33.77 19.99
N ASP A 160 -37.72 35.03 19.63
CA ASP A 160 -37.13 35.66 18.42
C ASP A 160 -35.60 35.73 18.44
N THR A 161 -34.98 35.69 19.63
CA THR A 161 -33.53 35.69 19.82
C THR A 161 -32.89 34.32 19.65
N ASP A 162 -33.67 33.24 19.60
CA ASP A 162 -33.15 31.90 19.43
C ASP A 162 -32.57 31.74 18.03
N LYS A 163 -31.41 31.05 17.93
CA LYS A 163 -30.78 30.78 16.64
C LYS A 163 -31.03 29.35 16.19
N VAL A 164 -31.46 29.18 14.94
CA VAL A 164 -31.55 27.89 14.25
C VAL A 164 -30.17 27.22 14.13
N LEU A 165 -30.06 25.98 14.63
CA LEU A 165 -28.93 25.09 14.37
C LEU A 165 -29.23 24.28 13.11
N LEU A 166 -28.40 24.44 12.09
CA LEU A 166 -28.37 23.57 10.92
C LEU A 166 -27.12 22.71 10.99
N ILE A 167 -27.21 21.47 10.52
CA ILE A 167 -26.12 20.50 10.54
C ILE A 167 -25.85 19.91 9.15
N SER A 168 -24.61 19.54 8.91
CA SER A 168 -24.21 18.67 7.81
C SER A 168 -24.03 17.24 8.32
N VAL A 169 -24.37 16.28 7.46
CA VAL A 169 -24.15 14.85 7.71
C VAL A 169 -23.22 14.31 6.63
N ARG A 170 -22.04 13.84 7.06
CA ARG A 170 -20.94 13.44 6.16
C ARG A 170 -20.43 12.05 6.49
N SER A 171 -20.41 11.16 5.50
CA SER A 171 -19.82 9.83 5.60
C SER A 171 -18.28 9.89 5.71
N GLY A 172 -17.69 8.95 6.46
CA GLY A 172 -16.24 8.83 6.62
C GLY A 172 -15.79 7.47 7.12
N ALA A 173 -15.20 6.64 6.24
CA ALA A 173 -14.56 5.38 6.62
C ALA A 173 -13.10 5.61 7.05
N ALA A 174 -12.44 4.57 7.60
CA ALA A 174 -11.03 4.64 8.01
C ALA A 174 -10.10 5.03 6.85
N ILE A 175 -10.47 4.59 5.65
CA ILE A 175 -9.80 4.88 4.37
C ILE A 175 -10.76 5.64 3.46
N SER A 176 -10.20 6.45 2.57
CA SER A 176 -10.98 7.23 1.60
C SER A 176 -11.71 6.28 0.64
N MET A 177 -13.04 6.36 0.62
CA MET A 177 -13.88 5.52 -0.24
C MET A 177 -14.83 6.36 -1.11
N PRO A 178 -14.56 6.52 -2.41
CA PRO A 178 -15.51 7.01 -3.41
C PRO A 178 -16.72 6.07 -3.50
N GLY A 179 -17.91 6.62 -3.73
CA GLY A 179 -19.15 5.84 -3.86
C GLY A 179 -19.89 5.55 -2.55
N MET A 180 -19.43 6.06 -1.41
CA MET A 180 -20.26 6.18 -0.19
C MET A 180 -21.24 7.35 -0.32
N MET A 181 -22.24 7.41 0.56
CA MET A 181 -23.29 8.45 0.56
C MET A 181 -22.70 9.86 0.42
N ASP A 182 -23.31 10.65 -0.46
CA ASP A 182 -23.01 12.06 -0.65
C ASP A 182 -23.32 12.89 0.62
N THR A 183 -22.69 14.06 0.72
CA THR A 183 -22.86 14.95 1.87
C THR A 183 -24.25 15.56 1.86
N ILE A 184 -24.97 15.51 2.98
CA ILE A 184 -26.21 16.29 3.15
C ILE A 184 -25.87 17.57 3.90
N LEU A 185 -26.19 18.71 3.31
CA LEU A 185 -26.07 20.02 3.95
C LEU A 185 -27.44 20.53 4.40
N ASN A 186 -27.43 21.57 5.24
CA ASN A 186 -28.63 22.30 5.67
C ASN A 186 -29.67 21.48 6.44
N LEU A 187 -29.31 20.30 6.97
CA LEU A 187 -30.24 19.44 7.68
C LEU A 187 -30.75 20.16 8.94
N GLY A 188 -32.07 20.15 9.14
CA GLY A 188 -32.76 20.91 10.18
C GLY A 188 -33.70 22.00 9.69
N ILE A 189 -33.80 22.26 8.38
CA ILE A 189 -34.80 23.20 7.83
C ILE A 189 -36.16 22.50 7.66
N CYS A 190 -37.23 23.19 8.06
CA CYS A 190 -38.61 22.76 7.85
C CYS A 190 -39.53 23.98 7.65
N ASP A 191 -40.79 23.74 7.25
CA ASP A 191 -41.76 24.81 6.99
C ASP A 191 -42.01 25.70 8.21
N LYS A 192 -41.92 25.13 9.42
CA LYS A 192 -42.15 25.85 10.68
C LYS A 192 -41.00 26.78 11.10
N ASN A 193 -39.76 26.49 10.71
CA ASN A 193 -38.59 27.23 11.19
C ASN A 193 -37.93 28.13 10.13
N ILE A 194 -38.40 28.08 8.88
CA ILE A 194 -37.86 28.91 7.79
C ILE A 194 -37.90 30.41 8.12
N THR A 195 -38.98 30.89 8.74
CA THR A 195 -39.10 32.31 9.14
C THR A 195 -38.07 32.70 10.21
N GLN A 196 -37.73 31.80 11.13
CA GLN A 196 -36.67 32.04 12.11
C GLN A 196 -35.30 32.03 11.43
N LEU A 197 -35.08 31.14 10.45
CA LEU A 197 -33.86 31.13 9.65
C LEU A 197 -33.66 32.45 8.88
N VAL A 198 -34.72 33.01 8.29
CA VAL A 198 -34.68 34.33 7.64
C VAL A 198 -34.23 35.42 8.62
N LYS A 199 -34.79 35.45 9.83
CA LYS A 199 -34.40 36.41 10.88
C LYS A 199 -32.93 36.26 11.28
N ASN A 200 -32.47 35.02 11.44
CA ASN A 200 -31.09 34.71 11.79
C ASN A 200 -30.05 35.30 10.83
N PHE A 201 -30.41 35.41 9.54
CA PHE A 201 -29.53 35.92 8.48
C PHE A 201 -29.93 37.31 7.99
N GLY A 202 -30.43 38.16 8.89
CA GLY A 202 -30.64 39.59 8.62
C GLY A 202 -31.75 39.87 7.61
N GLY A 203 -32.71 38.96 7.44
CA GLY A 203 -33.80 39.11 6.48
C GLY A 203 -33.49 38.60 5.07
N ASN A 204 -32.39 37.86 4.86
CA ASN A 204 -32.06 37.30 3.56
C ASN A 204 -32.95 36.08 3.21
N GLU A 205 -34.17 36.36 2.74
CA GLU A 205 -35.16 35.35 2.39
C GLU A 205 -34.69 34.44 1.25
N LYS A 206 -34.05 34.99 0.22
CA LYS A 206 -33.57 34.22 -0.93
C LYS A 206 -32.58 33.13 -0.49
N PHE A 207 -31.62 33.45 0.37
CA PHE A 207 -30.66 32.48 0.92
C PHE A 207 -31.34 31.36 1.73
N ALA A 208 -32.26 31.73 2.62
CA ALA A 208 -32.95 30.75 3.48
C ALA A 208 -33.78 29.76 2.65
N TRP A 209 -34.53 30.27 1.66
CA TRP A 209 -35.36 29.44 0.79
C TRP A 209 -34.54 28.61 -0.21
N ASP A 210 -33.43 29.14 -0.73
CA ASP A 210 -32.53 28.35 -1.59
C ASP A 210 -31.80 27.25 -0.81
N SER A 211 -31.44 27.52 0.46
CA SER A 211 -30.91 26.51 1.36
C SER A 211 -31.94 25.40 1.64
N TYR A 212 -33.23 25.78 1.75
CA TYR A 212 -34.31 24.82 1.93
C TYR A 212 -34.56 23.98 0.65
N ARG A 213 -34.58 24.63 -0.52
CA ARG A 213 -34.64 23.94 -1.83
C ARG A 213 -33.54 22.90 -1.93
N SER A 214 -32.31 23.30 -1.64
CA SER A 214 -31.14 22.42 -1.68
C SER A 214 -31.27 21.25 -0.70
N LEU A 215 -31.75 21.49 0.54
CA LEU A 215 -32.02 20.41 1.50
C LEU A 215 -33.04 19.40 0.96
N VAL A 216 -34.18 19.88 0.45
CA VAL A 216 -35.25 18.98 -0.04
C VAL A 216 -34.74 18.13 -1.19
N GLN A 217 -34.00 18.73 -2.13
CA GLN A 217 -33.35 18.01 -3.23
C GLN A 217 -32.34 16.97 -2.71
N MET A 218 -31.31 17.37 -1.97
CA MET A 218 -30.28 16.46 -1.43
C MET A 218 -30.89 15.34 -0.57
N PHE A 219 -31.88 15.65 0.26
CA PHE A 219 -32.52 14.64 1.10
C PHE A 219 -33.35 13.66 0.26
N GLY A 220 -34.10 14.17 -0.72
CA GLY A 220 -34.87 13.35 -1.66
C GLY A 220 -33.98 12.41 -2.46
N GLU A 221 -32.87 12.91 -3.00
CA GLU A 221 -31.91 12.13 -3.77
C GLU A 221 -31.20 11.08 -2.91
N VAL A 222 -30.59 11.54 -1.81
CA VAL A 222 -29.60 10.73 -1.09
C VAL A 222 -30.25 9.85 -0.01
N VAL A 223 -31.28 10.32 0.68
CA VAL A 223 -31.97 9.56 1.75
C VAL A 223 -33.16 8.79 1.21
N MET A 224 -33.97 9.42 0.34
CA MET A 224 -35.22 8.84 -0.16
C MET A 224 -35.06 8.16 -1.53
N SER A 225 -33.85 8.15 -2.11
CA SER A 225 -33.52 7.47 -3.37
C SER A 225 -34.35 7.93 -4.57
N VAL A 226 -34.79 9.20 -4.59
CA VAL A 226 -35.45 9.82 -5.74
C VAL A 226 -34.40 10.19 -6.80
N LYS A 227 -34.69 9.95 -8.07
CA LYS A 227 -33.71 10.25 -9.14
C LYS A 227 -33.48 11.77 -9.29
N PRO A 228 -32.22 12.23 -9.44
CA PRO A 228 -31.87 13.65 -9.61
C PRO A 228 -32.58 14.33 -10.80
N GLU A 229 -32.79 13.59 -11.88
CA GLU A 229 -33.47 14.05 -13.11
C GLU A 229 -34.81 14.76 -12.82
N HIS A 230 -35.57 14.24 -11.85
CA HIS A 230 -36.87 14.82 -11.49
C HIS A 230 -36.74 16.17 -10.78
N PHE A 231 -35.68 16.39 -10.00
CA PHE A 231 -35.43 17.69 -9.38
C PHE A 231 -34.94 18.71 -10.41
N GLU A 232 -34.05 18.30 -11.31
CA GLU A 232 -33.56 19.13 -12.42
C GLU A 232 -34.69 19.59 -13.35
N ASP A 233 -35.66 18.71 -13.66
CA ASP A 233 -36.84 19.05 -14.46
C ASP A 233 -37.67 20.17 -13.83
N ASN A 234 -37.80 20.18 -12.50
CA ASN A 234 -38.52 21.24 -11.77
C ASN A 234 -37.81 22.60 -11.89
N ILE A 235 -36.47 22.62 -11.78
CA ILE A 235 -35.68 23.84 -11.92
C ILE A 235 -35.74 24.33 -13.38
N LYS A 236 -35.56 23.41 -14.34
CA LYS A 236 -35.63 23.69 -15.78
C LYS A 236 -36.97 24.30 -16.18
N LYS A 237 -38.09 23.74 -15.69
CA LYS A 237 -39.44 24.25 -15.94
C LYS A 237 -39.59 25.72 -15.53
N GLN A 238 -39.04 26.12 -14.38
CA GLN A 238 -39.08 27.52 -13.96
C GLN A 238 -38.15 28.41 -14.80
N LYS A 239 -36.96 27.92 -15.16
CA LYS A 239 -36.02 28.63 -16.04
C LYS A 239 -36.63 28.90 -17.42
N GLU A 240 -37.22 27.89 -18.04
CA GLU A 240 -37.89 27.99 -19.35
C GLU A 240 -39.08 28.96 -19.32
N LYS A 241 -39.88 28.92 -18.24
CA LYS A 241 -41.00 29.85 -18.04
C LYS A 241 -40.57 31.31 -18.04
N ARG A 242 -39.35 31.61 -17.59
CA ARG A 242 -38.79 32.97 -17.50
C ARG A 242 -37.78 33.30 -18.61
N GLY A 243 -37.38 32.32 -19.41
CA GLY A 243 -36.36 32.50 -20.45
C GLY A 243 -34.96 32.81 -19.89
N ILE A 244 -34.66 32.33 -18.68
CA ILE A 244 -33.33 32.48 -18.04
C ILE A 244 -32.50 31.22 -18.25
N THR A 245 -31.19 31.33 -18.11
CA THR A 245 -30.26 30.22 -18.35
C THR A 245 -29.54 29.76 -17.08
N HIS A 246 -29.34 30.65 -16.11
CA HIS A 246 -28.61 30.34 -14.87
C HIS A 246 -29.50 30.34 -13.63
N ASP A 247 -29.25 29.39 -12.72
CA ASP A 247 -30.01 29.24 -11.47
C ASP A 247 -29.88 30.47 -10.55
N SER A 248 -28.76 31.19 -10.63
CA SER A 248 -28.55 32.44 -9.86
C SER A 248 -29.58 33.52 -10.17
N GLU A 249 -30.19 33.47 -11.36
CA GLU A 249 -31.20 34.43 -11.82
C GLU A 249 -32.60 34.17 -11.24
N LEU A 250 -32.82 33.00 -10.61
CA LEU A 250 -34.08 32.66 -9.96
C LEU A 250 -34.43 33.67 -8.86
N ASN A 251 -35.68 34.12 -8.83
CA ASN A 251 -36.18 35.00 -7.78
C ASN A 251 -36.76 34.20 -6.60
N LEU A 252 -37.16 34.90 -5.55
CA LEU A 252 -37.66 34.27 -4.32
C LEU A 252 -38.93 33.43 -4.54
N GLU A 253 -39.91 33.96 -5.29
CA GLU A 253 -41.19 33.28 -5.54
C GLU A 253 -40.97 31.97 -6.32
N GLU A 254 -40.04 31.99 -7.29
CA GLU A 254 -39.64 30.82 -8.06
C GLU A 254 -38.98 29.76 -7.17
N ILE A 255 -38.05 30.16 -6.30
CA ILE A 255 -37.39 29.23 -5.37
C ILE A 255 -38.40 28.59 -4.41
N GLN A 256 -39.34 29.38 -3.88
CA GLN A 256 -40.44 28.87 -3.04
C GLN A 256 -41.31 27.87 -3.79
N GLN A 257 -41.63 28.15 -5.05
CA GLN A 257 -42.39 27.23 -5.88
C GLN A 257 -41.60 25.93 -6.14
N ILE A 258 -40.30 26.02 -6.44
CA ILE A 258 -39.44 24.85 -6.64
C ILE A 258 -39.41 23.97 -5.39
N VAL A 259 -39.37 24.55 -4.17
CA VAL A 259 -39.44 23.78 -2.92
C VAL A 259 -40.72 22.95 -2.85
N GLN A 260 -41.86 23.52 -3.23
CA GLN A 260 -43.14 22.79 -3.25
C GLN A 260 -43.16 21.71 -4.34
N ASP A 261 -42.66 22.04 -5.54
CA ASP A 261 -42.56 21.11 -6.66
C ASP A 261 -41.63 19.91 -6.31
N HIS A 262 -40.53 20.16 -5.60
CA HIS A 262 -39.62 19.12 -5.09
C HIS A 262 -40.29 18.23 -4.04
N LYS A 263 -41.04 18.79 -3.09
CA LYS A 263 -41.79 17.99 -2.10
C LYS A 263 -42.85 17.11 -2.76
N LEU A 264 -43.57 17.65 -3.75
CA LEU A 264 -44.53 16.89 -4.54
C LEU A 264 -43.84 15.76 -5.32
N THR A 265 -42.70 16.06 -5.94
CA THR A 265 -41.86 15.07 -6.64
C THR A 265 -41.46 13.93 -5.70
N ILE A 266 -41.02 14.24 -4.47
CA ILE A 266 -40.69 13.23 -3.47
C ILE A 266 -41.92 12.36 -3.15
N PHE A 267 -43.07 12.98 -2.89
CA PHE A 267 -44.31 12.25 -2.60
C PHE A 267 -44.71 11.31 -3.73
N GLU A 268 -44.68 11.78 -4.98
CA GLU A 268 -45.04 10.99 -6.15
C GLU A 268 -44.07 9.84 -6.41
N GLN A 269 -42.76 10.09 -6.35
CA GLN A 269 -41.73 9.11 -6.70
C GLN A 269 -41.51 8.05 -5.61
N THR A 270 -41.80 8.37 -4.34
CA THR A 270 -41.69 7.41 -3.23
C THR A 270 -42.94 6.56 -3.04
N GLY A 271 -44.03 6.87 -3.75
CA GLY A 271 -45.31 6.18 -3.61
C GLY A 271 -46.14 6.65 -2.40
N GLY A 272 -45.98 7.93 -2.02
CA GLY A 272 -46.80 8.59 -0.99
C GLY A 272 -46.06 8.97 0.29
N GLU A 273 -44.73 9.07 0.28
CA GLU A 273 -43.95 9.52 1.44
C GLU A 273 -43.61 11.01 1.33
N ASP A 274 -44.03 11.80 2.32
CA ASP A 274 -43.72 13.24 2.39
C ASP A 274 -42.28 13.52 2.85
N PHE A 275 -41.75 14.69 2.46
CA PHE A 275 -40.52 15.22 3.04
C PHE A 275 -40.69 15.41 4.57
N PRO A 276 -39.80 14.84 5.41
CA PRO A 276 -39.95 14.87 6.86
C PRO A 276 -39.82 16.29 7.43
N GLN A 277 -40.90 16.77 8.05
CA GLN A 277 -40.93 18.07 8.72
C GLN A 277 -40.34 18.04 10.13
N ASP A 278 -40.30 16.87 10.77
CA ASP A 278 -39.59 16.67 12.04
C ASP A 278 -38.07 16.62 11.78
N VAL A 279 -37.37 17.64 12.25
CA VAL A 279 -35.92 17.80 12.09
C VAL A 279 -35.11 16.66 12.73
N ARG A 280 -35.61 16.02 13.79
CA ARG A 280 -34.95 14.83 14.37
C ARG A 280 -35.09 13.60 13.49
N GLN A 281 -36.25 13.43 12.86
CA GLN A 281 -36.45 12.36 11.88
C GLN A 281 -35.57 12.56 10.64
N GLN A 282 -35.35 13.81 10.21
CA GLN A 282 -34.35 14.10 9.17
C GLN A 282 -32.97 13.54 9.57
N LEU A 283 -32.50 13.83 10.79
CA LEU A 283 -31.19 13.38 11.26
C LEU A 283 -31.08 11.85 11.34
N TYR A 284 -32.06 11.17 11.94
CA TYR A 284 -32.03 9.71 12.07
C TYR A 284 -32.03 9.00 10.71
N ARG A 285 -32.87 9.47 9.78
CA ARG A 285 -32.92 8.92 8.43
C ARG A 285 -31.63 9.17 7.66
N ALA A 286 -30.99 10.33 7.85
CA ALA A 286 -29.68 10.61 7.27
C ALA A 286 -28.59 9.66 7.81
N ILE A 287 -28.56 9.40 9.12
CA ILE A 287 -27.60 8.43 9.72
C ILE A 287 -27.81 7.02 9.14
N ILE A 288 -29.07 6.57 9.05
CA ILE A 288 -29.43 5.26 8.50
C ILE A 288 -29.00 5.17 7.02
N ALA A 289 -29.25 6.22 6.23
CA ALA A 289 -28.83 6.25 4.83
C ALA A 289 -27.30 6.16 4.70
N VAL A 290 -26.52 6.81 5.58
CA VAL A 290 -25.05 6.70 5.57
C VAL A 290 -24.63 5.26 5.86
N PHE A 291 -25.20 4.62 6.88
CA PHE A 291 -24.90 3.21 7.18
C PHE A 291 -25.27 2.27 6.02
N ASN A 292 -26.43 2.46 5.40
CA ASN A 292 -26.85 1.66 4.25
C ASN A 292 -25.92 1.84 3.03
N SER A 293 -25.38 3.05 2.84
CA SER A 293 -24.46 3.33 1.73
C SER A 293 -23.17 2.50 1.78
N TRP A 294 -22.78 1.99 2.96
CA TRP A 294 -21.63 1.09 3.10
C TRP A 294 -21.78 -0.20 2.29
N HIS A 295 -23.02 -0.65 2.09
CA HIS A 295 -23.36 -1.89 1.40
C HIS A 295 -23.89 -1.67 -0.02
N ASN A 296 -23.84 -0.42 -0.53
CA ASN A 296 -24.27 -0.16 -1.89
C ASN A 296 -23.31 -0.84 -2.91
N LYS A 297 -23.81 -1.07 -4.13
CA LYS A 297 -23.04 -1.76 -5.18
C LYS A 297 -21.70 -1.06 -5.47
N ARG A 298 -21.67 0.28 -5.47
CA ARG A 298 -20.48 1.09 -5.79
C ARG A 298 -19.39 0.93 -4.73
N ALA A 299 -19.71 1.05 -3.45
CA ALA A 299 -18.80 0.91 -2.33
C ALA A 299 -18.27 -0.52 -2.20
N VAL A 300 -19.13 -1.53 -2.43
CA VAL A 300 -18.69 -2.94 -2.49
C VAL A 300 -17.70 -3.14 -3.63
N GLN A 301 -18.01 -2.65 -4.83
CA GLN A 301 -17.15 -2.79 -6.00
C GLN A 301 -15.83 -2.02 -5.83
N TYR A 302 -15.85 -0.83 -5.23
CA TYR A 302 -14.64 -0.06 -4.91
C TYR A 302 -13.73 -0.82 -3.94
N ARG A 303 -14.28 -1.38 -2.85
CA ARG A 303 -13.50 -2.20 -1.92
C ARG A 303 -12.89 -3.43 -2.60
N LYS A 304 -13.62 -4.07 -3.52
CA LYS A 304 -13.11 -5.20 -4.32
C LYS A 304 -11.97 -4.77 -5.25
N ILE A 305 -12.15 -3.70 -6.04
CA ILE A 305 -11.13 -3.20 -6.98
C ILE A 305 -9.83 -2.80 -6.26
N HIS A 306 -9.94 -2.27 -5.03
CA HIS A 306 -8.80 -1.80 -4.24
C HIS A 306 -8.35 -2.78 -3.15
N ASN A 307 -8.87 -4.01 -3.13
CA ASN A 307 -8.54 -5.06 -2.15
C ASN A 307 -8.63 -4.59 -0.69
N ILE A 308 -9.69 -3.84 -0.36
CA ILE A 308 -9.94 -3.31 0.99
C ILE A 308 -10.75 -4.33 1.78
N THR A 309 -10.11 -5.00 2.74
CA THR A 309 -10.72 -5.97 3.66
C THR A 309 -10.58 -5.52 5.12
N GLY A 310 -11.35 -6.14 6.03
CA GLY A 310 -11.22 -5.95 7.49
C GLY A 310 -11.86 -4.69 8.10
N LEU A 311 -12.44 -3.80 7.30
CA LEU A 311 -13.14 -2.61 7.81
C LEU A 311 -14.51 -2.94 8.41
N LYS A 312 -14.80 -2.36 9.58
CA LYS A 312 -16.07 -2.54 10.30
C LYS A 312 -17.27 -1.85 9.65
N GLY A 313 -17.04 -0.72 9.00
CA GLY A 313 -18.11 0.14 8.48
C GLY A 313 -17.64 1.56 8.16
N THR A 314 -18.60 2.46 8.01
CA THR A 314 -18.36 3.92 7.90
C THR A 314 -18.79 4.63 9.17
N ALA A 315 -18.07 5.69 9.55
CA ALA A 315 -18.53 6.64 10.55
C ALA A 315 -19.45 7.71 9.93
N VAL A 316 -20.22 8.39 10.77
CA VAL A 316 -21.11 9.51 10.39
C VAL A 316 -20.68 10.76 11.14
N ASN A 317 -20.24 11.80 10.43
CA ASN A 317 -19.84 13.06 11.02
C ASN A 317 -21.02 14.03 10.94
N ILE A 318 -21.48 14.50 12.10
CA ILE A 318 -22.57 15.45 12.26
C ILE A 318 -21.95 16.76 12.73
N GLN A 319 -22.01 17.80 11.90
CA GLN A 319 -21.25 19.03 12.12
C GLN A 319 -22.13 20.26 11.92
N SER A 320 -22.00 21.27 12.79
CA SER A 320 -22.71 22.54 12.63
C SER A 320 -22.39 23.18 11.27
N MET A 321 -23.43 23.65 10.57
CA MET A 321 -23.28 24.33 9.29
C MET A 321 -22.58 25.67 9.45
N VAL A 322 -21.70 25.94 8.48
CA VAL A 322 -21.18 27.27 8.16
C VAL A 322 -21.45 27.56 6.69
N PHE A 323 -21.64 28.83 6.34
CA PHE A 323 -22.21 29.22 5.07
C PHE A 323 -21.27 30.07 4.21
N GLY A 324 -20.81 29.51 3.09
CA GLY A 324 -20.02 30.24 2.10
C GLY A 324 -20.86 31.03 1.09
N ASN A 325 -22.20 30.94 1.16
CA ASN A 325 -23.15 31.49 0.19
C ASN A 325 -24.12 32.54 0.78
N VAL A 326 -23.78 33.17 1.92
CA VAL A 326 -24.64 34.19 2.56
C VAL A 326 -24.60 35.51 1.79
N ASP A 327 -23.40 36.03 1.56
CA ASP A 327 -23.13 37.33 0.95
C ASP A 327 -21.72 37.38 0.34
N GLU A 328 -21.34 38.53 -0.23
CA GLU A 328 -20.02 38.73 -0.87
C GLU A 328 -18.85 38.61 0.11
N ARG A 329 -19.11 38.63 1.42
CA ARG A 329 -18.11 38.42 2.48
C ARG A 329 -18.00 36.94 2.88
N SER A 330 -18.55 36.06 2.05
CA SER A 330 -18.59 34.61 2.30
C SER A 330 -18.10 33.85 1.07
N CYS A 331 -17.35 32.79 1.29
CA CYS A 331 -16.86 31.90 0.23
C CYS A 331 -16.59 30.49 0.76
N SER A 332 -16.46 29.53 -0.15
CA SER A 332 -15.90 28.20 0.18
C SER A 332 -14.70 27.92 -0.70
N GLY A 333 -13.79 27.05 -0.27
CA GLY A 333 -12.60 26.72 -1.04
C GLY A 333 -11.93 25.41 -0.64
N VAL A 334 -11.07 24.95 -1.53
CA VAL A 334 -10.22 23.76 -1.36
C VAL A 334 -8.79 24.15 -1.67
N CYS A 335 -7.86 23.80 -0.78
CA CYS A 335 -6.46 24.16 -0.92
C CYS A 335 -5.52 23.05 -0.46
N PHE A 336 -4.29 23.13 -0.93
CA PHE A 336 -3.19 22.23 -0.66
C PHE A 336 -2.00 23.04 -0.11
N SER A 337 -1.29 22.48 0.86
CA SER A 337 -0.08 23.14 1.39
C SER A 337 1.03 23.30 0.36
N ARG A 338 1.08 22.40 -0.64
CA ARG A 338 1.99 22.43 -1.79
C ARG A 338 1.23 22.02 -3.05
N ASN A 339 1.80 22.26 -4.23
CA ASN A 339 1.19 21.84 -5.49
C ASN A 339 1.16 20.29 -5.59
N PRO A 340 -0.02 19.65 -5.66
CA PRO A 340 -0.13 18.18 -5.67
C PRO A 340 0.25 17.54 -7.01
N SER A 341 0.44 18.33 -8.06
CA SER A 341 0.81 17.86 -9.41
C SER A 341 2.30 18.01 -9.70
N THR A 342 2.90 19.14 -9.29
CA THR A 342 4.33 19.43 -9.54
C THR A 342 5.23 19.17 -8.33
N GLY A 343 4.67 19.22 -7.11
CA GLY A 343 5.42 19.13 -5.85
C GLY A 343 6.06 20.44 -5.42
N GLU A 344 5.89 21.53 -6.16
CA GLU A 344 6.40 22.85 -5.76
C GLU A 344 5.82 23.30 -4.42
N ASN A 345 6.67 23.85 -3.56
CA ASN A 345 6.30 24.41 -2.27
C ASN A 345 5.58 25.76 -2.45
N LEU A 346 4.38 25.70 -3.04
CA LEU A 346 3.49 26.81 -3.31
C LEU A 346 2.10 26.46 -2.77
N PHE A 347 1.52 27.38 -2.01
CA PHE A 347 0.14 27.26 -1.52
C PHE A 347 -0.82 27.28 -2.72
N TYR A 348 -1.53 26.17 -2.92
CA TYR A 348 -2.22 25.87 -4.17
C TYR A 348 -3.69 25.57 -3.91
N GLY A 349 -4.60 25.98 -4.78
CA GLY A 349 -6.02 25.71 -4.57
C GLY A 349 -6.95 26.63 -5.33
N GLU A 350 -8.23 26.49 -5.02
CA GLU A 350 -9.33 27.19 -5.68
C GLU A 350 -10.42 27.55 -4.65
N TYR A 351 -11.13 28.64 -4.89
CA TYR A 351 -12.26 29.06 -4.06
C TYR A 351 -13.35 29.75 -4.89
N MET A 352 -14.53 29.91 -4.30
CA MET A 352 -15.67 30.57 -4.95
C MET A 352 -16.47 31.40 -3.97
N ILE A 353 -16.66 32.68 -4.30
CA ILE A 353 -17.44 33.65 -3.54
C ILE A 353 -18.93 33.33 -3.68
N GLN A 354 -19.70 33.50 -2.61
CA GLN A 354 -21.13 33.22 -2.55
C GLN A 354 -21.50 31.78 -2.97
N ALA A 355 -20.67 30.81 -2.58
CA ALA A 355 -20.85 29.41 -2.94
C ALA A 355 -20.60 28.45 -1.77
N GLN A 356 -21.29 27.31 -1.82
CA GLN A 356 -21.04 26.16 -0.96
C GLN A 356 -19.97 25.25 -1.58
N GLY A 357 -19.33 24.41 -0.75
CA GLY A 357 -18.26 23.52 -1.20
C GLY A 357 -18.67 22.57 -2.34
N GLU A 358 -19.95 22.18 -2.39
CA GLU A 358 -20.50 21.32 -3.44
C GLU A 358 -20.36 21.94 -4.85
N ALA A 359 -20.61 23.23 -4.99
CA ALA A 359 -20.53 23.93 -6.28
C ALA A 359 -19.10 23.91 -6.87
N ILE A 360 -18.08 23.83 -6.01
CA ILE A 360 -16.66 23.76 -6.41
C ILE A 360 -16.34 22.35 -6.91
N VAL A 361 -16.82 21.31 -6.21
CA VAL A 361 -16.57 19.91 -6.58
C VAL A 361 -17.34 19.51 -7.83
N ALA A 362 -18.60 19.96 -7.95
CA ALA A 362 -19.45 19.72 -9.11
C ALA A 362 -18.98 20.47 -10.37
N GLY A 363 -18.18 21.54 -10.21
CA GLY A 363 -17.63 22.28 -11.35
C GLY A 363 -18.66 23.07 -12.15
N GLN A 364 -19.81 23.41 -11.53
CA GLN A 364 -20.90 24.17 -12.16
C GLN A 364 -20.46 25.56 -12.64
N ARG A 365 -19.49 26.17 -11.93
CA ARG A 365 -18.84 27.44 -12.28
C ARG A 365 -17.34 27.27 -12.17
N THR A 366 -16.58 27.98 -13.00
CA THR A 366 -15.12 28.01 -12.90
C THR A 366 -14.70 28.71 -11.61
N PRO A 367 -13.97 28.03 -10.70
CA PRO A 367 -13.49 28.64 -9.45
C PRO A 367 -12.40 29.70 -9.69
N GLU A 368 -12.21 30.59 -8.72
CA GLU A 368 -11.07 31.49 -8.67
C GLU A 368 -9.83 30.80 -8.09
N LYS A 369 -8.63 31.23 -8.52
CA LYS A 369 -7.36 30.73 -7.97
C LYS A 369 -7.17 31.22 -6.54
N ILE A 370 -6.66 30.37 -5.65
CA ILE A 370 -6.44 30.71 -4.24
C ILE A 370 -5.54 31.94 -4.03
N GLU A 371 -4.69 32.29 -5.00
CA GLU A 371 -3.84 33.49 -4.93
C GLU A 371 -4.65 34.78 -4.86
N THR A 372 -5.85 34.83 -5.49
CA THR A 372 -6.72 36.02 -5.46
C THR A 372 -7.44 36.19 -4.13
N LEU A 373 -7.41 35.19 -3.24
CA LEU A 373 -8.03 35.25 -1.91
C LEU A 373 -7.46 36.40 -1.07
N ALA A 374 -6.18 36.75 -1.25
CA ALA A 374 -5.54 37.87 -0.55
C ALA A 374 -6.19 39.23 -0.88
N THR A 375 -6.78 39.37 -2.07
CA THR A 375 -7.47 40.58 -2.51
C THR A 375 -8.84 40.70 -1.88
N ASN A 376 -9.60 39.59 -1.84
CA ASN A 376 -11.00 39.58 -1.40
C ASN A 376 -11.14 39.36 0.12
N PHE A 377 -10.23 38.58 0.74
CA PHE A 377 -10.26 38.17 2.15
C PHE A 377 -8.85 38.17 2.79
N PRO A 378 -8.21 39.34 2.99
CA PRO A 378 -6.79 39.42 3.39
C PRO A 378 -6.47 38.76 4.75
N GLU A 379 -7.32 38.97 5.76
CA GLU A 379 -7.14 38.41 7.11
C GLU A 379 -7.33 36.88 7.12
N CYS A 380 -8.36 36.38 6.43
CA CYS A 380 -8.60 34.95 6.29
C CYS A 380 -7.49 34.26 5.49
N ASN A 381 -6.98 34.89 4.42
CA ASN A 381 -5.86 34.36 3.65
C ASN A 381 -4.59 34.20 4.50
N THR A 382 -4.31 35.16 5.39
CA THR A 382 -3.18 35.06 6.32
C THR A 382 -3.37 33.89 7.28
N SER A 383 -4.55 33.81 7.92
CA SER A 383 -4.90 32.74 8.85
C SER A 383 -4.86 31.35 8.20
N LEU A 384 -5.36 31.25 6.95
CA LEU A 384 -5.40 29.99 6.20
C LEU A 384 -3.99 29.49 5.88
N LYS A 385 -3.05 30.37 5.50
CA LYS A 385 -1.64 30.00 5.25
C LYS A 385 -0.93 29.56 6.53
N GLU A 386 -1.20 30.21 7.66
CA GLU A 386 -0.66 29.80 8.97
C GLU A 386 -1.19 28.42 9.38
N ILE A 387 -2.49 28.18 9.24
CA ILE A 387 -3.12 26.88 9.49
C ILE A 387 -2.52 25.82 8.57
N SER A 388 -2.37 26.11 7.28
CA SER A 388 -1.75 25.20 6.31
C SER A 388 -0.34 24.77 6.72
N THR A 389 0.49 25.74 7.12
CA THR A 389 1.86 25.48 7.61
C THR A 389 1.85 24.65 8.89
N LYS A 390 0.93 24.94 9.82
CA LYS A 390 0.79 24.21 11.08
C LYS A 390 0.40 22.76 10.83
N LEU A 391 -0.56 22.52 9.94
CA LEU A 391 -1.03 21.19 9.57
C LEU A 391 0.07 20.40 8.85
N GLU A 392 0.78 20.99 7.89
CA GLU A 392 1.89 20.32 7.19
C GLU A 392 3.01 19.89 8.16
N LYS A 393 3.40 20.78 9.09
CA LYS A 393 4.40 20.45 10.11
C LYS A 393 3.94 19.35 11.06
N HIS A 394 2.67 19.36 11.45
CA HIS A 394 2.11 18.37 12.37
C HIS A 394 1.98 16.99 11.73
N PHE A 395 1.42 16.92 10.51
CA PHE A 395 1.20 15.66 9.79
C PHE A 395 2.43 15.17 9.02
N LYS A 396 3.44 16.03 8.84
CA LYS A 396 4.68 15.76 8.10
C LYS A 396 4.40 15.21 6.70
N ASP A 397 3.43 15.81 6.02
CA ASP A 397 3.01 15.49 4.66
C ASP A 397 2.17 16.65 4.14
N VAL A 398 2.06 16.76 2.81
CA VAL A 398 1.18 17.73 2.18
C VAL A 398 -0.26 17.53 2.63
N GLN A 399 -0.94 18.62 2.94
CA GLN A 399 -2.32 18.60 3.42
C GLN A 399 -3.28 19.13 2.36
N ASP A 400 -4.33 18.37 2.10
CA ASP A 400 -5.55 18.75 1.36
C ASP A 400 -6.59 19.22 2.38
N MET A 401 -7.04 20.47 2.23
CA MET A 401 -7.84 21.20 3.20
C MET A 401 -9.08 21.82 2.55
N GLU A 402 -10.24 21.62 3.18
CA GLU A 402 -11.49 22.28 2.82
C GLU A 402 -11.78 23.38 3.84
N PHE A 403 -12.16 24.56 3.37
CA PHE A 403 -12.47 25.70 4.22
C PHE A 403 -13.70 26.47 3.74
N THR A 404 -14.34 27.17 4.67
CA THR A 404 -15.42 28.11 4.40
C THR A 404 -15.15 29.40 5.17
N ILE A 405 -15.33 30.53 4.49
CA ILE A 405 -15.38 31.86 5.10
C ILE A 405 -16.86 32.22 5.17
N GLU A 406 -17.37 32.42 6.38
CA GLU A 406 -18.72 32.95 6.62
C GLU A 406 -18.57 34.35 7.20
N GLN A 407 -19.02 35.36 6.45
CA GLN A 407 -18.95 36.77 6.87
C GLN A 407 -17.59 37.17 7.46
N ASN A 408 -16.51 36.95 6.69
CA ASN A 408 -15.11 37.17 7.08
C ASN A 408 -14.56 36.32 8.24
N THR A 409 -15.26 35.27 8.68
CA THR A 409 -14.74 34.32 9.67
C THR A 409 -14.34 33.02 8.98
N LEU A 410 -13.06 32.64 9.11
CA LEU A 410 -12.52 31.40 8.54
C LEU A 410 -12.85 30.18 9.40
N TYR A 411 -13.40 29.14 8.78
CA TYR A 411 -13.65 27.83 9.36
C TYR A 411 -12.98 26.74 8.53
N MET A 412 -12.30 25.80 9.20
CA MET A 412 -11.75 24.61 8.56
C MET A 412 -12.75 23.45 8.66
N LEU A 413 -13.08 22.86 7.52
CA LEU A 413 -14.09 21.80 7.43
C LEU A 413 -13.49 20.41 7.35
N GLN A 414 -12.30 20.30 6.75
CA GLN A 414 -11.62 19.02 6.59
C GLN A 414 -10.14 19.26 6.39
N CYS A 415 -9.35 18.30 6.85
CA CYS A 415 -7.94 18.16 6.49
C CYS A 415 -7.63 16.68 6.29
N ARG A 416 -6.77 16.36 5.33
CA ARG A 416 -6.23 15.02 5.11
C ARG A 416 -4.91 15.11 4.37
N ASN A 417 -4.12 14.03 4.40
CA ASN A 417 -2.95 13.94 3.53
C ASN A 417 -3.39 14.06 2.07
N GLY A 418 -2.79 15.01 1.36
CA GLY A 418 -3.12 15.32 -0.02
C GLY A 418 -2.70 14.20 -0.95
N LYS A 419 -3.65 13.78 -1.80
CA LYS A 419 -3.34 12.87 -2.90
C LYS A 419 -2.54 13.64 -3.96
N LYS A 420 -1.43 13.07 -4.37
CA LYS A 420 -0.40 13.72 -5.18
C LYS A 420 0.11 12.78 -6.26
N THR A 421 0.63 13.35 -7.35
CA THR A 421 1.32 12.59 -8.39
C THR A 421 2.62 12.02 -7.84
N ILE A 422 3.17 10.98 -8.49
CA ILE A 422 4.46 10.43 -8.07
C ILE A 422 5.59 11.46 -8.22
N GLN A 423 5.57 12.29 -9.25
CA GLN A 423 6.55 13.37 -9.46
C GLN A 423 6.48 14.38 -8.31
N ALA A 424 5.28 14.82 -7.94
CA ALA A 424 5.09 15.71 -6.81
C ALA A 424 5.55 15.05 -5.51
N SER A 425 5.21 13.78 -5.31
CA SER A 425 5.59 13.00 -4.12
C SER A 425 7.11 12.96 -3.91
N LEU A 426 7.87 12.65 -4.95
CA LEU A 426 9.33 12.62 -4.88
C LEU A 426 9.91 13.99 -4.53
N LYS A 427 9.47 15.04 -5.24
CA LYS A 427 9.90 16.41 -4.97
C LYS A 427 9.57 16.86 -3.55
N ILE A 428 8.32 16.66 -3.12
CA ILE A 428 7.84 17.04 -1.79
C ILE A 428 8.70 16.39 -0.70
N TYR A 429 8.98 15.09 -0.81
CA TYR A 429 9.77 14.43 0.23
C TYR A 429 11.25 14.78 0.18
N CYS A 430 11.81 15.08 -0.99
CA CYS A 430 13.15 15.69 -1.08
C CYS A 430 13.19 17.06 -0.40
N ASP A 431 12.25 17.95 -0.71
CA ASP A 431 12.15 19.28 -0.10
C ASP A 431 11.93 19.17 1.43
N MET A 432 11.07 18.26 1.90
CA MET A 432 10.83 18.05 3.34
C MET A 432 12.05 17.48 4.08
N ILE A 433 12.93 16.73 3.41
CA ILE A 433 14.23 16.32 3.97
C ILE A 433 15.14 17.54 4.13
N ASP A 434 15.21 18.39 3.10
CA ASP A 434 16.04 19.61 3.13
C ASP A 434 15.57 20.61 4.18
N GLU A 435 14.25 20.70 4.38
CA GLU A 435 13.61 21.50 5.40
C GLU A 435 13.71 20.90 6.82
N GLY A 436 14.19 19.65 6.96
CA GLY A 436 14.31 18.95 8.23
C GLY A 436 12.99 18.53 8.86
N LEU A 437 11.87 18.52 8.11
CA LEU A 437 10.56 18.08 8.59
C LEU A 437 10.46 16.56 8.74
N ILE A 438 11.13 15.84 7.84
CA ILE A 438 11.24 14.38 7.85
C ILE A 438 12.69 13.96 7.60
N ASN A 439 13.06 12.77 8.06
CA ASN A 439 14.34 12.16 7.69
C ASN A 439 14.22 11.25 6.44
N GLU A 440 15.37 10.85 5.88
CA GLU A 440 15.46 9.97 4.71
C GLU A 440 14.65 8.67 4.85
N ARG A 441 14.61 8.06 6.04
CA ARG A 441 13.86 6.81 6.29
C ARG A 441 12.35 7.06 6.29
N GLU A 442 11.91 8.15 6.89
CA GLU A 442 10.50 8.58 6.87
C GLU A 442 10.04 8.84 5.42
N ALA A 443 10.87 9.49 4.60
CA ALA A 443 10.59 9.71 3.18
C ALA A 443 10.41 8.41 2.40
N ILE A 444 11.36 7.45 2.50
CA ILE A 444 11.23 6.12 1.87
C ILE A 444 9.92 5.43 2.27
N SER A 445 9.55 5.53 3.56
CA SER A 445 8.36 4.89 4.12
C SER A 445 7.05 5.45 3.55
N LYS A 446 7.05 6.71 3.12
CA LYS A 446 5.85 7.47 2.72
C LYS A 446 5.58 7.47 1.21
N ILE A 447 6.55 7.09 0.39
CA ILE A 447 6.36 7.01 -1.07
C ILE A 447 5.61 5.72 -1.42
N ASP A 448 4.59 5.79 -2.27
CA ASP A 448 3.97 4.59 -2.81
C ASP A 448 4.82 4.04 -3.97
N ALA A 449 5.46 2.89 -3.74
CA ALA A 449 6.30 2.25 -4.74
C ALA A 449 5.53 1.82 -6.00
N THR A 450 4.23 1.49 -5.88
CA THR A 450 3.42 1.06 -7.04
C THR A 450 3.22 2.19 -8.05
N GLN A 451 3.21 3.44 -7.58
CA GLN A 451 3.05 4.62 -8.41
C GLN A 451 4.31 4.97 -9.21
N LEU A 452 5.48 4.38 -8.93
CA LEU A 452 6.69 4.62 -9.74
C LEU A 452 6.53 4.17 -11.20
N ASN A 453 5.64 3.21 -11.48
CA ASN A 453 5.26 2.87 -12.87
C ASN A 453 4.73 4.08 -13.64
N GLN A 454 4.10 5.04 -12.94
CA GLN A 454 3.52 6.22 -13.58
C GLN A 454 4.58 7.17 -14.12
N MET A 455 5.81 7.14 -13.59
CA MET A 455 6.93 7.89 -14.16
C MET A 455 7.35 7.36 -15.53
N LEU A 456 6.97 6.13 -15.86
CA LEU A 456 7.22 5.49 -17.14
C LEU A 456 6.07 5.73 -18.14
N HIS A 457 5.03 6.48 -17.76
CA HIS A 457 3.96 6.87 -18.68
C HIS A 457 4.49 7.81 -19.77
N PRO A 458 3.91 7.75 -20.98
CA PRO A 458 4.32 8.62 -22.06
C PRO A 458 3.99 10.09 -21.77
N PHE A 459 4.82 10.99 -22.29
CA PHE A 459 4.68 12.43 -22.36
C PHE A 459 4.78 12.85 -23.82
N LEU A 460 4.22 14.01 -24.16
CA LEU A 460 4.28 14.50 -25.53
C LEU A 460 5.72 14.93 -25.85
N ASP A 461 6.25 14.50 -27.00
CA ASP A 461 7.60 14.85 -27.45
C ASP A 461 7.75 16.39 -27.55
N ASP A 462 8.83 16.96 -27.02
CA ASP A 462 9.03 18.42 -27.01
C ASP A 462 9.11 19.00 -28.43
N SER A 463 9.56 18.21 -29.42
CA SER A 463 9.53 18.62 -30.81
C SER A 463 8.09 18.71 -31.34
N GLU A 464 7.22 17.77 -30.98
CA GLU A 464 5.79 17.79 -31.34
C GLU A 464 5.09 19.00 -30.70
N LYS A 465 5.41 19.29 -29.43
CA LYS A 465 4.90 20.50 -28.73
C LYS A 465 5.26 21.80 -29.45
N ALA A 466 6.45 21.87 -30.03
CA ALA A 466 6.93 23.07 -30.73
C ALA A 466 6.35 23.21 -32.15
N HIS A 467 6.01 22.11 -32.82
CA HIS A 467 5.58 22.11 -34.23
C HIS A 467 4.06 22.02 -34.43
N HIS A 468 3.29 21.76 -33.38
CA HIS A 468 1.85 21.61 -33.47
C HIS A 468 1.13 22.53 -32.49
N GLU A 469 0.23 23.35 -33.02
CA GLU A 469 -0.65 24.18 -32.20
C GLU A 469 -1.77 23.32 -31.60
N PRO A 470 -2.09 23.53 -30.31
CA PRO A 470 -3.21 22.85 -29.66
C PRO A 470 -4.54 23.30 -30.27
N LEU A 471 -5.45 22.35 -30.48
CA LEU A 471 -6.81 22.61 -30.95
C LEU A 471 -7.62 23.33 -29.87
N ALA A 472 -7.38 22.98 -28.60
CA ALA A 472 -7.95 23.62 -27.43
C ALA A 472 -7.00 23.45 -26.23
N THR A 473 -7.19 24.28 -25.21
CA THR A 473 -6.45 24.20 -23.95
C THR A 473 -7.43 24.24 -22.78
N GLY A 474 -7.34 23.26 -21.89
CA GLY A 474 -8.00 23.21 -20.60
C GLY A 474 -7.02 23.34 -19.44
N LEU A 475 -7.43 22.92 -18.26
CA LEU A 475 -6.61 22.89 -17.05
C LEU A 475 -5.77 21.59 -17.00
N PRO A 476 -4.47 21.67 -16.68
CA PRO A 476 -3.58 20.51 -16.52
C PRO A 476 -3.87 19.76 -15.22
N ALA A 477 -4.94 18.95 -15.23
CA ALA A 477 -5.48 18.33 -14.03
C ALA A 477 -4.61 17.17 -13.51
N SER A 478 -4.09 16.33 -14.42
CA SER A 478 -3.20 15.21 -14.08
C SER A 478 -2.20 14.97 -15.22
N PRO A 479 -0.89 14.91 -14.93
CA PRO A 479 0.17 14.91 -15.94
C PRO A 479 0.22 13.64 -16.79
N GLY A 480 0.97 13.72 -17.90
CA GLY A 480 1.15 12.65 -18.89
C GLY A 480 0.58 13.04 -20.26
N ALA A 481 0.85 12.22 -21.26
CA ALA A 481 0.27 12.37 -22.59
C ALA A 481 -0.31 11.05 -23.10
N VAL A 482 -1.52 11.12 -23.66
CA VAL A 482 -2.24 9.96 -24.15
C VAL A 482 -2.69 10.25 -25.57
N VAL A 483 -2.41 9.29 -26.46
CA VAL A 483 -2.96 9.23 -27.80
C VAL A 483 -4.00 8.11 -27.79
N GLY A 484 -5.27 8.43 -28.04
CA GLY A 484 -6.31 7.43 -27.90
C GLY A 484 -7.59 7.76 -28.63
N ARG A 485 -8.40 6.73 -28.79
CA ARG A 485 -9.74 6.76 -29.38
C ARG A 485 -10.75 7.34 -28.40
N ILE A 486 -11.67 8.18 -28.87
CA ILE A 486 -12.68 8.81 -28.02
C ILE A 486 -13.79 7.81 -27.63
N ALA A 487 -14.14 7.80 -26.34
CA ALA A 487 -15.38 7.23 -25.79
C ALA A 487 -16.15 8.32 -25.04
N PHE A 488 -17.48 8.31 -25.11
CA PHE A 488 -18.35 9.31 -24.47
C PHE A 488 -19.13 8.80 -23.26
N THR A 489 -19.18 7.48 -23.07
CA THR A 489 -19.81 6.83 -21.91
C THR A 489 -18.88 5.84 -21.21
N SER A 490 -19.19 5.54 -19.95
CA SER A 490 -18.46 4.57 -19.13
C SER A 490 -18.51 3.17 -19.74
N GLU A 491 -19.67 2.72 -20.23
CA GLU A 491 -19.80 1.41 -20.90
C GLU A 491 -19.00 1.33 -22.20
N GLN A 492 -19.02 2.41 -23.00
CA GLN A 492 -18.24 2.48 -24.23
C GLN A 492 -16.74 2.34 -23.92
N ALA A 493 -16.24 3.06 -22.92
CA ALA A 493 -14.85 3.00 -22.51
C ALA A 493 -14.43 1.59 -22.07
N ILE A 494 -15.27 0.90 -21.28
CA ILE A 494 -15.03 -0.48 -20.84
C ILE A 494 -14.95 -1.41 -22.06
N LYS A 495 -15.94 -1.37 -22.95
CA LYS A 495 -15.99 -2.23 -24.13
C LYS A 495 -14.81 -1.98 -25.07
N MET A 496 -14.45 -0.71 -25.31
CA MET A 496 -13.30 -0.35 -26.14
C MET A 496 -11.96 -0.74 -25.51
N SER A 497 -11.89 -0.86 -24.18
CA SER A 497 -10.68 -1.30 -23.48
C SER A 497 -10.37 -2.78 -23.68
N GLU A 498 -11.38 -3.60 -24.01
CA GLU A 498 -11.20 -5.04 -24.28
C GLU A 498 -10.36 -5.30 -25.54
N THR A 499 -10.45 -4.43 -26.56
CA THR A 499 -9.69 -4.52 -27.82
C THR A 499 -8.46 -3.59 -27.86
N ARG A 500 -8.08 -3.01 -26.71
CA ARG A 500 -7.00 -2.01 -26.59
C ARG A 500 -5.66 -2.43 -27.22
N LYS A 501 -5.30 -3.72 -27.13
CA LYS A 501 -4.02 -4.22 -27.67
C LYS A 501 -3.94 -4.11 -29.20
N GLU A 502 -5.09 -4.12 -29.88
CA GLU A 502 -5.19 -4.11 -31.34
C GLU A 502 -5.54 -2.70 -31.85
N ASP A 503 -6.50 -2.04 -31.20
CA ASP A 503 -7.08 -0.80 -31.70
C ASP A 503 -6.54 0.48 -31.01
N GLY A 504 -5.66 0.33 -30.02
CA GLY A 504 -5.05 1.44 -29.29
C GLY A 504 -5.82 1.91 -28.05
N ASP A 505 -5.21 2.88 -27.36
CA ASP A 505 -5.68 3.43 -26.09
C ASP A 505 -7.02 4.18 -26.21
N VAL A 506 -7.70 4.39 -25.08
CA VAL A 506 -9.03 5.02 -25.00
C VAL A 506 -8.97 6.32 -24.18
N ILE A 507 -9.63 7.38 -24.67
CA ILE A 507 -9.81 8.66 -23.97
C ILE A 507 -11.29 8.86 -23.69
N LEU A 508 -11.66 8.98 -22.42
CA LEU A 508 -13.05 9.25 -22.00
C LEU A 508 -13.30 10.77 -22.03
N VAL A 509 -14.22 11.20 -22.89
CA VAL A 509 -14.63 12.59 -23.09
C VAL A 509 -16.01 12.80 -22.49
N ARG A 510 -16.15 13.71 -21.52
CA ARG A 510 -17.41 13.96 -20.81
C ARG A 510 -17.62 15.46 -20.63
N GLU A 511 -18.87 15.88 -20.43
CA GLU A 511 -19.12 17.25 -19.96
C GLU A 511 -18.59 17.44 -18.52
N GLN A 512 -18.95 16.48 -17.65
CA GLN A 512 -18.47 16.32 -16.29
C GLN A 512 -18.42 14.82 -15.94
N THR A 513 -17.53 14.42 -15.04
CA THR A 513 -17.49 13.03 -14.54
C THR A 513 -18.19 12.92 -13.20
N SER A 514 -18.88 11.81 -12.96
CA SER A 514 -19.47 11.47 -11.67
C SER A 514 -18.87 10.17 -11.10
N THR A 515 -19.34 9.75 -9.93
CA THR A 515 -18.95 8.45 -9.34
C THR A 515 -19.40 7.25 -10.18
N GLU A 516 -20.34 7.42 -11.11
CA GLU A 516 -20.82 6.39 -12.04
C GLU A 516 -19.81 6.08 -13.14
N ASP A 517 -18.98 7.05 -13.47
CA ASP A 517 -17.97 6.92 -14.51
C ASP A 517 -16.73 6.14 -14.04
N LEU A 518 -16.63 5.79 -12.75
CA LEU A 518 -15.39 5.26 -12.14
C LEU A 518 -14.84 4.00 -12.84
N ALA A 519 -15.73 3.12 -13.30
CA ALA A 519 -15.34 1.90 -14.03
C ALA A 519 -14.77 2.23 -15.43
N GLY A 520 -15.46 3.08 -16.20
CA GLY A 520 -14.96 3.59 -17.48
C GLY A 520 -13.69 4.43 -17.34
N MET A 521 -13.57 5.16 -16.22
CA MET A 521 -12.33 5.84 -15.86
C MET A 521 -11.20 4.84 -15.63
N HIS A 522 -11.44 3.77 -14.91
CA HIS A 522 -10.43 2.72 -14.75
C HIS A 522 -10.04 2.04 -16.07
N ALA A 523 -10.96 1.93 -17.04
CA ALA A 523 -10.70 1.35 -18.35
C ALA A 523 -9.90 2.27 -19.30
N SER A 524 -10.10 3.58 -19.22
CA SER A 524 -9.50 4.58 -20.13
C SER A 524 -8.05 4.92 -19.79
N GLN A 525 -7.26 5.42 -20.73
CA GLN A 525 -5.90 5.92 -20.47
C GLN A 525 -5.84 7.43 -20.18
N GLY A 526 -6.84 8.18 -20.66
CA GLY A 526 -6.90 9.61 -20.40
C GLY A 526 -8.32 10.18 -20.36
N PHE A 527 -8.43 11.41 -19.87
CA PHE A 527 -9.69 12.11 -19.62
C PHE A 527 -9.68 13.51 -20.17
N LEU A 528 -10.79 13.90 -20.79
CA LEU A 528 -11.04 15.26 -21.24
C LEU A 528 -12.44 15.70 -20.81
N THR A 529 -12.55 16.80 -20.06
CA THR A 529 -13.86 17.34 -19.64
C THR A 529 -14.10 18.78 -20.06
N THR A 530 -15.37 19.11 -20.37
CA THR A 530 -15.80 20.49 -20.67
C THR A 530 -15.73 21.36 -19.42
N ASN A 531 -16.33 20.88 -18.33
CA ASN A 531 -16.41 21.58 -17.04
C ASN A 531 -15.43 20.97 -16.01
N GLY A 532 -15.26 21.67 -14.89
CA GLY A 532 -14.49 21.19 -13.73
C GLY A 532 -13.10 21.81 -13.55
N GLY A 533 -12.82 22.26 -12.32
CA GLY A 533 -11.53 22.81 -11.91
C GLY A 533 -10.48 21.74 -11.56
N LEU A 534 -9.35 22.18 -11.02
CA LEU A 534 -8.24 21.30 -10.59
C LEU A 534 -8.61 20.42 -9.39
N THR A 535 -9.74 20.68 -8.74
CA THR A 535 -10.29 19.86 -7.64
C THR A 535 -11.54 19.08 -8.03
N SER A 536 -11.89 19.06 -9.31
CA SER A 536 -13.04 18.29 -9.83
C SER A 536 -12.86 16.78 -9.64
N HIS A 537 -13.97 16.04 -9.69
CA HIS A 537 -13.97 14.58 -9.59
C HIS A 537 -13.00 13.93 -10.61
N ALA A 538 -13.03 14.38 -11.86
CA ALA A 538 -12.13 13.93 -12.91
C ALA A 538 -10.66 14.12 -12.52
N ALA A 539 -10.29 15.32 -12.07
CA ALA A 539 -8.93 15.67 -11.70
C ALA A 539 -8.41 14.82 -10.53
N VAL A 540 -9.21 14.69 -9.47
CA VAL A 540 -8.84 13.98 -8.24
C VAL A 540 -8.68 12.48 -8.46
N VAL A 541 -9.57 11.86 -9.25
CA VAL A 541 -9.48 10.43 -9.58
C VAL A 541 -8.33 10.16 -10.55
N SER A 542 -8.12 11.02 -11.54
CA SER A 542 -7.04 10.86 -12.52
C SER A 542 -5.65 10.91 -11.87
N ARG A 543 -5.43 11.83 -10.92
CA ARG A 543 -4.17 11.88 -10.15
C ARG A 543 -3.93 10.62 -9.33
N GLN A 544 -4.98 10.07 -8.73
CA GLN A 544 -4.89 8.82 -7.96
C GLN A 544 -4.47 7.64 -8.83
N GLN A 545 -5.04 7.57 -10.03
CA GLN A 545 -4.77 6.48 -10.97
C GLN A 545 -3.51 6.72 -11.81
N GLY A 546 -2.92 7.93 -11.76
CA GLY A 546 -1.78 8.31 -12.59
C GLY A 546 -2.12 8.47 -14.06
N LYS A 547 -3.36 8.79 -14.38
CA LYS A 547 -3.85 8.91 -15.76
C LYS A 547 -3.84 10.36 -16.20
N CYS A 548 -3.58 10.57 -17.48
CA CYS A 548 -3.57 11.90 -18.08
C CYS A 548 -4.98 12.52 -18.02
N CYS A 549 -5.09 13.76 -17.54
CA CYS A 549 -6.37 14.45 -17.48
C CYS A 549 -6.23 15.93 -17.82
N VAL A 550 -7.07 16.39 -18.74
CA VAL A 550 -7.33 17.79 -19.04
C VAL A 550 -8.77 18.08 -18.64
N SER A 551 -8.99 19.00 -17.70
CA SER A 551 -10.34 19.37 -17.23
C SER A 551 -10.70 20.81 -17.60
N GLY A 552 -11.98 21.18 -17.57
CA GLY A 552 -12.37 22.59 -17.77
C GLY A 552 -12.03 23.13 -19.17
N CYS A 553 -12.06 22.29 -20.20
CA CYS A 553 -11.80 22.70 -21.58
C CYS A 553 -13.03 23.40 -22.17
N SER A 554 -13.12 24.73 -22.02
CA SER A 554 -14.28 25.54 -22.43
C SER A 554 -14.60 25.51 -23.94
N LEU A 555 -13.64 25.09 -24.77
CA LEU A 555 -13.83 24.91 -26.22
C LEU A 555 -14.32 23.50 -26.61
N LEU A 556 -14.52 22.60 -25.64
CA LEU A 556 -15.13 21.28 -25.85
C LEU A 556 -16.64 21.38 -25.59
N TYR A 557 -17.45 21.00 -26.57
CA TYR A 557 -18.89 20.82 -26.43
C TYR A 557 -19.25 19.38 -26.75
N VAL A 558 -19.69 18.62 -25.75
CA VAL A 558 -20.19 17.26 -25.96
C VAL A 558 -21.61 17.37 -26.52
N THR A 559 -21.81 16.95 -27.77
CA THR A 559 -23.07 17.17 -28.51
C THR A 559 -24.05 16.00 -28.35
N SER A 560 -23.54 14.79 -28.13
CA SER A 560 -24.33 13.58 -27.86
C SER A 560 -23.48 12.50 -27.18
N GLU A 561 -24.06 11.33 -26.90
CA GLU A 561 -23.31 10.14 -26.44
C GLU A 561 -22.42 9.49 -27.52
N GLU A 562 -22.32 10.10 -28.70
CA GLU A 562 -21.54 9.59 -29.84
C GLU A 562 -20.65 10.65 -30.50
N SER A 563 -20.74 11.91 -30.10
CA SER A 563 -20.01 13.01 -30.74
C SER A 563 -19.70 14.19 -29.82
N CYS A 564 -18.63 14.91 -30.14
CA CYS A 564 -18.33 16.21 -29.56
C CYS A 564 -17.75 17.17 -30.61
N THR A 565 -17.75 18.46 -30.29
CA THR A 565 -17.00 19.46 -31.04
C THR A 565 -15.91 20.06 -30.17
N ILE A 566 -14.68 20.15 -30.69
CA ILE A 566 -13.54 20.78 -30.02
C ILE A 566 -13.10 21.95 -30.91
N ASN A 567 -13.26 23.17 -30.41
CA ASN A 567 -12.98 24.40 -31.16
C ASN A 567 -13.63 24.40 -32.56
N GLY A 568 -14.91 23.98 -32.62
CA GLY A 568 -15.69 23.90 -33.85
C GLY A 568 -15.43 22.70 -34.76
N THR A 569 -14.45 21.84 -34.45
CA THR A 569 -14.17 20.60 -35.21
C THR A 569 -14.94 19.43 -34.61
N LEU A 570 -15.72 18.70 -35.43
CA LEU A 570 -16.50 17.54 -35.02
C LEU A 570 -15.63 16.29 -34.89
N PHE A 571 -15.78 15.57 -33.77
CA PHE A 571 -15.19 14.27 -33.51
C PHE A 571 -16.28 13.28 -33.11
N ASN A 572 -16.17 12.05 -33.61
CA ASN A 572 -17.08 10.95 -33.33
C ASN A 572 -16.41 9.90 -32.44
N GLN A 573 -17.22 8.96 -31.93
CA GLN A 573 -16.72 7.83 -31.18
C GLN A 573 -15.68 7.06 -32.01
N GLY A 574 -14.55 6.73 -31.37
CA GLY A 574 -13.45 6.01 -32.03
C GLY A 574 -12.41 6.90 -32.69
N ASP A 575 -12.70 8.19 -32.96
CA ASP A 575 -11.72 9.12 -33.52
C ASP A 575 -10.54 9.31 -32.57
N ILE A 576 -9.35 9.50 -33.14
CA ILE A 576 -8.10 9.58 -32.37
C ILE A 576 -7.74 11.03 -32.08
N ILE A 577 -7.54 11.33 -30.79
CA ILE A 577 -7.00 12.60 -30.31
C ILE A 577 -5.78 12.37 -29.43
N THR A 578 -5.01 13.44 -29.21
CA THR A 578 -3.95 13.47 -28.20
C THR A 578 -4.28 14.50 -27.13
N ILE A 579 -4.13 14.12 -25.87
CA ILE A 579 -4.21 15.05 -24.75
C ILE A 579 -2.89 15.08 -23.99
N ASP A 580 -2.44 16.26 -23.57
CA ASP A 580 -1.30 16.48 -22.67
C ASP A 580 -1.80 17.10 -21.36
N GLY A 581 -1.96 16.25 -20.36
CA GLY A 581 -2.44 16.64 -19.03
C GLY A 581 -1.40 17.42 -18.22
N SER A 582 -0.18 17.58 -18.73
CA SER A 582 0.88 18.41 -18.11
C SER A 582 0.74 19.88 -18.49
N THR A 583 0.30 20.16 -19.72
CA THR A 583 0.11 21.52 -20.25
C THR A 583 -1.36 21.92 -20.34
N GLY A 584 -2.28 20.94 -20.31
CA GLY A 584 -3.71 21.18 -20.55
C GLY A 584 -4.08 21.17 -22.03
N ASN A 585 -3.14 20.84 -22.93
CA ASN A 585 -3.36 20.93 -24.37
C ASN A 585 -4.09 19.73 -24.96
N VAL A 586 -4.96 19.99 -25.93
CA VAL A 586 -5.71 18.98 -26.69
C VAL A 586 -5.39 19.13 -28.17
N TYR A 587 -5.09 18.02 -28.84
CA TYR A 587 -4.74 17.97 -30.25
C TYR A 587 -5.68 17.03 -30.99
N GLY A 588 -6.25 17.50 -32.10
CA GLY A 588 -7.20 16.73 -32.93
C GLY A 588 -6.57 15.64 -33.81
N LYS A 589 -5.42 15.08 -33.41
CA LYS A 589 -4.66 14.07 -34.15
C LYS A 589 -3.76 13.26 -33.22
N ALA A 590 -3.29 12.11 -33.69
CA ALA A 590 -2.25 11.32 -33.03
C ALA A 590 -0.90 12.04 -33.11
N LEU A 591 -0.27 12.31 -31.97
CA LEU A 591 1.07 12.88 -31.88
C LEU A 591 2.05 11.90 -31.24
N LYS A 592 3.34 12.04 -31.52
CA LYS A 592 4.36 11.15 -30.97
C LYS A 592 4.56 11.41 -29.48
N THR A 593 4.55 10.34 -28.68
CA THR A 593 4.89 10.39 -27.26
C THR A 593 6.27 9.79 -26.99
N THR A 594 6.95 10.33 -25.97
CA THR A 594 8.22 9.85 -25.44
C THR A 594 8.02 9.48 -23.97
N ARG A 595 8.86 8.62 -23.40
CA ARG A 595 8.81 8.36 -21.96
C ARG A 595 9.93 9.16 -21.30
N PRO A 596 9.66 10.00 -20.28
CA PRO A 596 10.71 10.71 -19.59
C PRO A 596 11.74 9.72 -19.05
N GLY A 597 13.00 10.11 -19.15
CA GLY A 597 14.07 9.39 -18.50
C GLY A 597 13.93 9.48 -16.98
N ILE A 598 14.39 8.41 -16.33
CA ILE A 598 14.73 8.33 -14.90
C ILE A 598 15.82 9.30 -14.43
N SER A 599 16.15 10.29 -15.25
CA SER A 599 17.15 11.33 -15.00
C SER A 599 16.61 12.52 -14.20
N GLN A 600 15.35 12.48 -13.73
CA GLN A 600 14.83 13.53 -12.85
C GLN A 600 15.63 13.57 -11.53
N PRO A 601 16.13 14.74 -11.10
CA PRO A 601 16.99 14.84 -9.92
C PRO A 601 16.38 14.24 -8.64
N ASP A 602 15.09 14.48 -8.39
CA ASP A 602 14.41 13.96 -7.21
C ASP A 602 14.25 12.44 -7.23
N PHE A 603 14.00 11.86 -8.41
CA PHE A 603 13.97 10.40 -8.57
C PHE A 603 15.34 9.80 -8.29
N VAL A 604 16.40 10.34 -8.90
CA VAL A 604 17.78 9.87 -8.67
C VAL A 604 18.13 9.97 -7.20
N ARG A 605 17.82 11.09 -6.55
CA ARG A 605 18.07 11.30 -5.12
C ARG A 605 17.35 10.29 -4.24
N ILE A 606 16.07 10.01 -4.49
CA ILE A 606 15.32 8.98 -3.75
C ILE A 606 15.91 7.58 -4.01
N MET A 607 16.31 7.28 -5.24
CA MET A 607 16.96 6.01 -5.59
C MET A 607 18.36 5.86 -4.97
N ASP A 608 19.07 6.97 -4.72
CA ASP A 608 20.32 6.95 -3.96
C ASP A 608 20.07 6.78 -2.46
N ILE A 609 19.05 7.45 -1.93
CA ILE A 609 18.62 7.32 -0.53
C ILE A 609 18.19 5.87 -0.24
N GLU A 610 17.34 5.25 -1.07
CA GLU A 610 16.92 3.86 -0.85
C GLU A 610 18.11 2.90 -0.83
N LYS A 611 19.08 3.11 -1.73
CA LYS A 611 20.25 2.25 -1.87
C LYS A 611 21.11 2.23 -0.60
N LYS A 612 21.14 3.32 0.18
CA LYS A 612 21.84 3.37 1.48
C LYS A 612 21.23 2.43 2.52
N TYR A 613 19.93 2.20 2.46
CA TYR A 613 19.19 1.45 3.48
C TYR A 613 18.85 0.03 3.04
N ARG A 614 18.64 -0.22 1.74
CA ARG A 614 18.28 -1.52 1.20
C ARG A 614 19.38 -2.56 1.46
N THR A 615 18.99 -3.72 1.97
CA THR A 615 19.91 -4.85 2.21
C THR A 615 19.72 -6.02 1.23
N MET A 616 18.53 -6.17 0.63
CA MET A 616 18.23 -7.21 -0.36
C MET A 616 18.60 -6.71 -1.76
N SER A 617 19.34 -7.48 -2.53
CA SER A 617 19.76 -7.07 -3.89
C SER A 617 18.59 -7.08 -4.88
N VAL A 618 18.65 -6.25 -5.91
CA VAL A 618 17.65 -6.22 -6.99
C VAL A 618 18.32 -6.46 -8.33
N TYR A 619 17.94 -7.56 -8.97
CA TYR A 619 18.44 -7.99 -10.27
C TYR A 619 17.37 -7.88 -11.36
N ALA A 620 17.81 -8.04 -12.59
CA ALA A 620 16.95 -8.03 -13.76
C ALA A 620 16.69 -9.42 -14.32
N ASN A 621 15.49 -9.60 -14.86
CA ASN A 621 15.19 -10.63 -15.85
C ASN A 621 15.41 -9.97 -17.21
N ALA A 622 16.52 -10.30 -17.86
CA ALA A 622 16.94 -9.68 -19.12
C ALA A 622 17.65 -10.72 -19.98
N ASP A 623 17.18 -10.87 -21.21
CA ASP A 623 17.62 -11.92 -22.14
C ASP A 623 18.46 -11.33 -23.29
N THR A 624 18.36 -10.01 -23.51
CA THR A 624 19.07 -9.28 -24.57
C THR A 624 19.99 -8.21 -23.98
N SER A 625 20.98 -7.78 -24.76
CA SER A 625 21.85 -6.67 -24.38
C SER A 625 21.08 -5.36 -24.20
N VAL A 626 20.02 -5.12 -24.98
CA VAL A 626 19.17 -3.91 -24.86
C VAL A 626 18.47 -3.89 -23.50
N ASP A 627 17.86 -5.01 -23.11
CA ASP A 627 17.20 -5.14 -21.81
C ASP A 627 18.19 -5.01 -20.65
N ALA A 628 19.39 -5.57 -20.80
CA ALA A 628 20.44 -5.49 -19.81
C ALA A 628 20.95 -4.04 -19.59
N HIS A 629 21.20 -3.29 -20.66
CA HIS A 629 21.55 -1.86 -20.54
C HIS A 629 20.43 -1.09 -19.84
N LYS A 630 19.17 -1.35 -20.22
CA LYS A 630 18.02 -0.69 -19.61
C LYS A 630 17.88 -1.03 -18.13
N ALA A 631 18.14 -2.28 -17.75
CA ALA A 631 18.15 -2.72 -16.38
C ALA A 631 19.24 -2.02 -15.54
N VAL A 632 20.45 -1.89 -16.09
CA VAL A 632 21.56 -1.18 -15.43
C VAL A 632 21.22 0.31 -15.26
N GLU A 633 20.59 0.94 -16.24
CA GLU A 633 20.08 2.32 -16.15
C GLU A 633 19.11 2.49 -14.97
N PHE A 634 18.21 1.53 -14.76
CA PHE A 634 17.30 1.50 -13.61
C PHE A 634 17.96 1.07 -12.28
N GLY A 635 19.25 0.75 -12.30
CA GLY A 635 20.05 0.38 -11.13
C GLY A 635 20.00 -1.09 -10.74
N ALA A 636 19.77 -2.01 -11.69
CA ALA A 636 19.99 -3.43 -11.44
C ALA A 636 21.44 -3.70 -11.02
N GLU A 637 21.60 -4.56 -10.03
CA GLU A 637 22.90 -4.98 -9.51
C GLU A 637 23.45 -6.23 -10.22
N GLY A 638 22.70 -6.76 -11.19
CA GLY A 638 22.99 -8.00 -11.91
C GLY A 638 21.77 -8.52 -12.68
N ILE A 639 21.95 -9.62 -13.38
CA ILE A 639 20.86 -10.41 -14.00
C ILE A 639 20.61 -11.64 -13.13
N GLY A 640 19.38 -11.79 -12.66
CA GLY A 640 18.93 -12.95 -11.87
C GLY A 640 18.30 -14.04 -12.72
N LEU A 641 17.93 -13.72 -13.96
CA LEU A 641 17.42 -14.66 -14.96
C LEU A 641 17.64 -14.14 -16.38
N CYS A 642 18.50 -14.82 -17.14
CA CYS A 642 18.58 -14.75 -18.61
C CYS A 642 18.04 -16.07 -19.17
N ARG A 643 16.96 -15.99 -19.94
CA ARG A 643 16.28 -17.11 -20.60
C ARG A 643 16.94 -17.38 -21.96
N THR A 644 17.45 -18.58 -22.13
CA THR A 644 18.19 -18.93 -23.35
C THR A 644 17.29 -19.31 -24.51
N GLU A 645 16.07 -19.75 -24.24
CA GLU A 645 15.05 -20.04 -25.25
C GLU A 645 14.71 -18.82 -26.12
N HIS A 646 14.71 -17.61 -25.54
CA HIS A 646 14.43 -16.37 -26.28
C HIS A 646 15.48 -16.03 -27.33
N MET A 647 16.70 -16.58 -27.21
CA MET A 647 17.79 -16.39 -28.17
C MET A 647 17.59 -17.20 -29.45
N PHE A 648 16.58 -18.08 -29.51
CA PHE A 648 16.32 -18.96 -30.65
C PHE A 648 15.03 -18.64 -31.43
N PHE A 649 14.14 -17.78 -30.91
CA PHE A 649 12.85 -17.50 -31.56
C PHE A 649 12.92 -16.54 -32.75
N GLU A 650 14.07 -15.92 -33.03
CA GLU A 650 14.26 -15.11 -34.24
C GLU A 650 14.07 -15.96 -35.51
N LYS A 651 13.42 -15.42 -36.55
CA LYS A 651 13.02 -16.15 -37.77
C LYS A 651 14.13 -16.95 -38.45
N THR A 652 15.37 -16.49 -38.40
CA THR A 652 16.52 -17.21 -38.97
C THR A 652 17.02 -18.32 -38.04
N ARG A 653 17.05 -18.06 -36.73
CA ARG A 653 17.57 -18.97 -35.71
C ARG A 653 16.61 -20.12 -35.39
N ILE A 654 15.30 -19.86 -35.46
CA ILE A 654 14.26 -20.85 -35.21
C ILE A 654 14.35 -22.01 -36.21
N VAL A 655 14.79 -21.74 -37.45
CA VAL A 655 15.01 -22.78 -38.47
C VAL A 655 16.11 -23.73 -38.05
N ASP A 656 17.25 -23.22 -37.57
CA ASP A 656 18.36 -24.04 -37.08
C ASP A 656 17.99 -24.82 -35.80
N MET A 657 17.16 -24.23 -34.94
CA MET A 657 16.60 -24.91 -33.78
C MET A 657 15.70 -26.09 -34.21
N ARG A 658 14.79 -25.85 -35.15
CA ARG A 658 13.95 -26.89 -35.76
C ARG A 658 14.81 -27.98 -36.38
N ARG A 659 15.90 -27.62 -37.08
CA ARG A 659 16.85 -28.58 -37.67
C ARG A 659 17.49 -29.50 -36.65
N MET A 660 17.92 -28.97 -35.51
CA MET A 660 18.44 -29.78 -34.42
C MET A 660 17.38 -30.77 -33.89
N ILE A 661 16.14 -30.30 -33.70
CA ILE A 661 15.06 -31.10 -33.09
C ILE A 661 14.70 -32.31 -33.95
N VAL A 662 14.53 -32.11 -35.25
CA VAL A 662 14.05 -33.17 -36.17
C VAL A 662 15.19 -33.97 -36.83
N ALA A 663 16.44 -33.68 -36.49
CA ALA A 663 17.59 -34.37 -37.08
C ALA A 663 17.52 -35.90 -36.87
N SER A 664 17.52 -36.62 -37.99
CA SER A 664 17.46 -38.09 -38.05
C SER A 664 18.78 -38.80 -37.70
N THR A 665 19.89 -38.06 -37.62
CA THR A 665 21.24 -38.59 -37.31
C THR A 665 21.99 -37.67 -36.35
N THR A 666 22.95 -38.24 -35.60
CA THR A 666 23.79 -37.49 -34.67
C THR A 666 24.67 -36.47 -35.39
N GLU A 667 25.18 -36.78 -36.58
CA GLU A 667 26.00 -35.85 -37.37
C GLU A 667 25.21 -34.59 -37.77
N LYS A 668 24.01 -34.76 -38.35
CA LYS A 668 23.14 -33.62 -38.73
C LYS A 668 22.74 -32.78 -37.51
N ARG A 669 22.49 -33.43 -36.37
CA ARG A 669 22.19 -32.72 -35.12
C ARG A 669 23.39 -31.88 -34.68
N GLN A 670 24.59 -32.45 -34.72
CA GLN A 670 25.82 -31.75 -34.32
C GLN A 670 26.10 -30.53 -35.23
N GLU A 671 25.83 -30.63 -36.53
CA GLU A 671 25.94 -29.50 -37.45
C GLU A 671 25.03 -28.34 -37.04
N ALA A 672 23.76 -28.61 -36.73
CA ALA A 672 22.81 -27.60 -36.26
C ALA A 672 23.25 -27.02 -34.90
N ILE A 673 23.71 -27.86 -33.98
CA ILE A 673 24.22 -27.46 -32.65
C ILE A 673 25.39 -26.48 -32.79
N ASN A 674 26.32 -26.70 -33.71
CA ASN A 674 27.45 -25.79 -33.92
C ASN A 674 27.00 -24.39 -34.35
N VAL A 675 26.01 -24.29 -35.23
CA VAL A 675 25.43 -23.00 -35.66
C VAL A 675 24.72 -22.31 -34.50
N LEU A 676 23.92 -23.05 -33.72
CA LEU A 676 23.23 -22.52 -32.54
C LEU A 676 24.21 -22.02 -31.47
N LYS A 677 25.36 -22.69 -31.32
CA LYS A 677 26.44 -22.27 -30.42
C LYS A 677 26.96 -20.88 -30.77
N ASP A 678 27.20 -20.61 -32.05
CA ASP A 678 27.75 -19.33 -32.51
C ASP A 678 26.78 -18.17 -32.25
N TYR A 679 25.47 -18.40 -32.48
CA TYR A 679 24.42 -17.44 -32.12
C TYR A 679 24.44 -17.11 -30.62
N GLN A 680 24.42 -18.14 -29.76
CA GLN A 680 24.44 -17.94 -28.31
C GLN A 680 25.72 -17.27 -27.81
N ARG A 681 26.89 -17.67 -28.33
CA ARG A 681 28.17 -17.06 -27.95
C ARG A 681 28.16 -15.56 -28.23
N SER A 682 27.64 -15.14 -29.39
CA SER A 682 27.53 -13.73 -29.76
C SER A 682 26.60 -12.96 -28.81
N ASP A 683 25.45 -13.54 -28.48
CA ASP A 683 24.48 -12.92 -27.57
C ASP A 683 25.04 -12.79 -26.15
N PHE A 684 25.65 -13.85 -25.61
CA PHE A 684 26.27 -13.82 -24.28
C PHE A 684 27.43 -12.83 -24.20
N LEU A 685 28.27 -12.74 -25.23
CA LEU A 685 29.34 -11.74 -25.27
C LEU A 685 28.78 -10.31 -25.19
N SER A 686 27.71 -10.05 -25.94
CA SER A 686 27.00 -8.76 -25.90
C SER A 686 26.37 -8.50 -24.54
N LEU A 687 25.84 -9.53 -23.89
CA LEU A 687 25.24 -9.46 -22.56
C LEU A 687 26.29 -9.18 -21.46
N PHE A 688 27.43 -9.87 -21.48
CA PHE A 688 28.53 -9.64 -20.53
C PHE A 688 29.10 -8.23 -20.69
N HIS A 689 29.23 -7.73 -21.92
CA HIS A 689 29.63 -6.34 -22.15
C HIS A 689 28.63 -5.33 -21.57
N ALA A 690 27.32 -5.56 -21.73
CA ALA A 690 26.28 -4.68 -21.19
C ALA A 690 26.26 -4.64 -19.65
N MET A 691 26.68 -5.73 -19.01
CA MET A 691 26.64 -5.86 -17.55
C MET A 691 27.91 -5.34 -16.85
N GLU A 692 29.00 -5.10 -17.57
CA GLU A 692 30.23 -4.45 -17.08
C GLU A 692 30.73 -5.05 -15.75
N GLY A 693 30.95 -6.37 -15.72
CA GLY A 693 31.44 -7.09 -14.55
C GLY A 693 30.39 -7.39 -13.48
N LYS A 694 29.15 -6.91 -13.62
CA LYS A 694 28.04 -7.35 -12.77
C LYS A 694 27.66 -8.80 -13.07
N LYS A 695 27.11 -9.47 -12.06
CA LYS A 695 26.72 -10.88 -12.11
C LYS A 695 25.64 -11.15 -13.17
N VAL A 696 25.80 -12.22 -13.94
CA VAL A 696 24.81 -12.68 -14.94
C VAL A 696 24.40 -14.11 -14.65
N THR A 697 23.12 -14.33 -14.32
CA THR A 697 22.54 -15.66 -14.08
C THR A 697 21.86 -16.17 -15.34
N ILE A 698 22.41 -17.22 -15.95
CA ILE A 698 21.93 -17.79 -17.22
C ILE A 698 21.21 -19.10 -16.92
N ARG A 699 19.94 -19.20 -17.34
CA ARG A 699 19.15 -20.42 -17.24
C ARG A 699 19.31 -21.24 -18.51
N LEU A 700 19.66 -22.51 -18.34
CA LEU A 700 19.71 -23.47 -19.45
C LEU A 700 18.33 -23.67 -20.08
N LEU A 701 18.30 -24.29 -21.26
CA LEU A 701 17.08 -24.45 -22.06
C LEU A 701 15.96 -25.11 -21.25
N ASP A 702 14.83 -24.43 -21.18
CA ASP A 702 13.69 -24.83 -20.35
C ASP A 702 12.46 -25.34 -21.11
N PRO A 703 12.00 -24.75 -22.24
CA PRO A 703 10.76 -25.19 -22.88
C PRO A 703 10.89 -26.58 -23.53
N PRO A 704 9.77 -27.32 -23.68
CA PRO A 704 9.75 -28.57 -24.42
C PRO A 704 9.98 -28.31 -25.93
N LEU A 705 10.55 -29.30 -26.62
CA LEU A 705 10.97 -29.12 -28.01
C LEU A 705 9.83 -28.76 -28.98
N HIS A 706 8.59 -29.17 -28.70
CA HIS A 706 7.47 -28.90 -29.59
C HIS A 706 7.08 -27.41 -29.65
N GLU A 707 7.45 -26.59 -28.66
CA GLU A 707 7.20 -25.13 -28.72
C GLU A 707 7.99 -24.45 -29.85
N PHE A 708 9.08 -25.07 -30.33
CA PHE A 708 9.85 -24.56 -31.46
C PHE A 708 9.35 -25.08 -32.82
N LEU A 709 8.46 -26.07 -32.83
CA LEU A 709 8.02 -26.75 -34.04
C LEU A 709 6.82 -26.01 -34.67
N PRO A 710 6.75 -25.98 -36.01
CA PRO A 710 5.63 -25.35 -36.70
C PRO A 710 4.35 -26.17 -36.55
N GLU A 711 3.21 -25.47 -36.39
CA GLU A 711 1.88 -26.09 -36.51
C GLU A 711 1.26 -25.87 -37.90
N ASP A 712 1.70 -24.84 -38.63
CA ASP A 712 1.20 -24.52 -39.97
C ASP A 712 1.72 -25.53 -41.02
N PRO A 713 0.85 -26.13 -41.84
CA PRO A 713 1.27 -27.05 -42.90
C PRO A 713 2.30 -26.48 -43.88
N GLN A 714 2.23 -25.19 -44.22
CA GLN A 714 3.20 -24.53 -45.10
C GLN A 714 4.58 -24.43 -44.43
N GLU A 715 4.64 -24.07 -43.15
CA GLU A 715 5.91 -24.04 -42.42
C GLU A 715 6.52 -25.43 -42.25
N ILE A 716 5.68 -26.48 -42.15
CA ILE A 716 6.15 -27.87 -42.14
C ILE A 716 6.75 -28.26 -43.51
N GLU A 717 6.15 -27.82 -44.61
CA GLU A 717 6.71 -28.04 -45.96
C GLU A 717 8.05 -27.32 -46.15
N GLU A 718 8.15 -26.06 -45.72
CA GLU A 718 9.39 -25.28 -45.74
C GLU A 718 10.49 -25.95 -44.90
N LEU A 719 10.14 -26.43 -43.70
CA LEU A 719 11.06 -27.13 -42.81
C LEU A 719 11.56 -28.44 -43.46
N ALA A 720 10.66 -29.24 -44.05
CA ALA A 720 11.01 -30.46 -44.75
C ALA A 720 11.97 -30.21 -45.93
N LEU A 721 11.71 -29.14 -46.69
CA LEU A 721 12.58 -28.72 -47.79
C LEU A 721 13.98 -28.29 -47.30
N ALA A 722 14.05 -27.54 -46.20
CA ALA A 722 15.31 -27.12 -45.59
C ALA A 722 16.14 -28.29 -45.05
N LEU A 723 15.50 -29.39 -44.66
CA LEU A 723 16.13 -30.60 -44.11
C LEU A 723 16.54 -31.63 -45.17
N GLY A 724 15.97 -31.52 -46.37
CA GLY A 724 16.02 -32.58 -47.37
C GLY A 724 15.30 -33.86 -46.94
N GLU A 725 14.23 -33.73 -46.14
CA GLU A 725 13.41 -34.84 -45.65
C GLU A 725 11.98 -34.77 -46.22
N SER A 726 11.21 -35.86 -46.12
CA SER A 726 9.83 -35.85 -46.61
C SER A 726 8.90 -35.10 -45.65
N VAL A 727 7.94 -34.34 -46.19
CA VAL A 727 6.90 -33.62 -45.40
C VAL A 727 6.20 -34.57 -44.42
N LYS A 728 6.01 -35.83 -44.84
CA LYS A 728 5.37 -36.88 -44.02
C LYS A 728 6.21 -37.24 -42.79
N ASP A 729 7.53 -37.36 -42.93
CA ASP A 729 8.42 -37.74 -41.82
C ASP A 729 8.58 -36.60 -40.81
N VAL A 730 8.65 -35.35 -41.30
CA VAL A 730 8.65 -34.15 -40.44
C VAL A 730 7.32 -34.03 -39.69
N THR A 731 6.18 -34.20 -40.38
CA THR A 731 4.85 -34.15 -39.75
C THR A 731 4.69 -35.22 -38.66
N LEU A 732 5.22 -36.43 -38.91
CA LEU A 732 5.20 -37.50 -37.92
C LEU A 732 6.03 -37.14 -36.68
N THR A 733 7.23 -36.59 -36.89
CA THR A 733 8.13 -36.16 -35.81
C THR A 733 7.51 -35.04 -34.96
N VAL A 734 6.94 -34.02 -35.60
CA VAL A 734 6.21 -32.94 -34.93
C VAL A 734 5.06 -33.50 -34.09
N SER A 735 4.29 -34.43 -34.65
CA SER A 735 3.16 -35.06 -33.94
C SER A 735 3.62 -35.92 -32.75
N GLN A 736 4.79 -36.57 -32.84
CA GLN A 736 5.35 -37.39 -31.76
C GLN A 736 5.87 -36.55 -30.59
N LEU A 737 6.40 -35.36 -30.86
CA LEU A 737 6.92 -34.44 -29.85
C LEU A 737 5.83 -33.61 -29.16
N LYS A 738 4.60 -33.61 -29.70
CA LYS A 738 3.47 -32.90 -29.12
C LYS A 738 3.02 -33.57 -27.82
N GLU A 739 3.02 -32.81 -26.74
CA GLU A 739 2.61 -33.28 -25.42
C GLU A 739 1.21 -32.80 -25.06
N LYS A 740 0.51 -33.56 -24.21
CA LYS A 740 -0.82 -33.16 -23.71
C LYS A 740 -0.76 -32.04 -22.68
N ASN A 741 0.28 -32.05 -21.83
CA ASN A 741 0.50 -31.04 -20.79
C ASN A 741 1.96 -30.56 -20.85
N PRO A 742 2.30 -29.68 -21.81
CA PRO A 742 3.68 -29.21 -22.05
C PRO A 742 4.39 -28.68 -20.80
N MET A 743 3.66 -27.99 -19.92
CA MET A 743 4.18 -27.41 -18.69
C MET A 743 4.86 -28.44 -17.76
N LEU A 744 4.37 -29.69 -17.74
CA LEU A 744 4.90 -30.77 -16.89
C LEU A 744 5.72 -31.82 -17.67
N GLY A 745 5.97 -31.59 -18.96
CA GLY A 745 6.48 -32.59 -19.90
C GLY A 745 8.01 -32.74 -19.97
N HIS A 746 8.49 -33.14 -21.15
CA HIS A 746 9.89 -33.40 -21.45
C HIS A 746 10.66 -32.11 -21.75
N ARG A 747 11.01 -31.40 -20.67
CA ARG A 747 11.58 -30.05 -20.72
C ARG A 747 12.62 -29.84 -19.60
N GLY A 748 13.27 -28.67 -19.56
CA GLY A 748 14.23 -28.31 -18.52
C GLY A 748 15.38 -29.32 -18.35
N CYS A 749 15.78 -29.61 -17.10
CA CYS A 749 16.87 -30.56 -16.85
C CYS A 749 16.64 -31.96 -17.43
N ARG A 750 15.38 -32.40 -17.59
CA ARG A 750 15.05 -33.70 -18.18
C ARG A 750 15.49 -33.78 -19.63
N LEU A 751 15.33 -32.67 -20.37
CA LEU A 751 15.78 -32.55 -21.74
C LEU A 751 17.31 -32.59 -21.81
N GLY A 752 17.99 -31.83 -20.95
CA GLY A 752 19.46 -31.84 -20.84
C GLY A 752 20.05 -33.17 -20.36
N ILE A 753 19.27 -34.02 -19.69
CA ILE A 753 19.68 -35.40 -19.32
C ILE A 753 19.57 -36.35 -20.52
N THR A 754 18.48 -36.27 -21.28
CA THR A 754 18.26 -37.14 -22.44
C THR A 754 19.08 -36.73 -23.67
N PHE A 755 19.36 -35.43 -23.79
CA PHE A 755 20.14 -34.82 -24.87
C PHE A 755 21.26 -33.94 -24.27
N PRO A 756 22.29 -34.56 -23.66
CA PRO A 756 23.37 -33.83 -22.98
C PRO A 756 24.15 -32.90 -23.90
N GLU A 757 24.14 -33.15 -25.21
CA GLU A 757 24.74 -32.29 -26.22
C GLU A 757 24.15 -30.86 -26.23
N ILE A 758 22.88 -30.68 -25.81
CA ILE A 758 22.25 -29.36 -25.70
C ILE A 758 22.89 -28.57 -24.55
N THR A 759 22.96 -29.16 -23.35
CA THR A 759 23.61 -28.54 -22.19
C THR A 759 25.08 -28.25 -22.48
N GLN A 760 25.79 -29.19 -23.11
CA GLN A 760 27.18 -29.00 -23.50
C GLN A 760 27.34 -27.78 -24.40
N MET A 761 26.53 -27.65 -25.46
CA MET A 761 26.59 -26.52 -26.38
C MET A 761 26.36 -25.18 -25.68
N GLN A 762 25.33 -25.08 -24.84
CA GLN A 762 25.03 -23.84 -24.15
C GLN A 762 26.17 -23.43 -23.22
N VAL A 763 26.72 -24.39 -22.48
CA VAL A 763 27.83 -24.16 -21.54
C VAL A 763 29.11 -23.77 -22.29
N GLU A 764 29.39 -24.40 -23.43
CA GLU A 764 30.51 -24.01 -24.30
C GLU A 764 30.34 -22.56 -24.78
N ALA A 765 29.15 -22.19 -25.28
CA ALA A 765 28.86 -20.83 -25.72
C ALA A 765 29.02 -19.79 -24.59
N ILE A 766 28.51 -20.11 -23.39
CA ILE A 766 28.62 -19.25 -22.19
C ILE A 766 30.10 -19.01 -21.84
N PHE A 767 30.90 -20.06 -21.72
CA PHE A 767 32.28 -19.93 -21.28
C PHE A 767 33.19 -19.34 -22.37
N GLU A 768 32.99 -19.68 -23.65
CA GLU A 768 33.71 -19.02 -24.76
C GLU A 768 33.43 -17.51 -24.76
N ALA A 769 32.16 -17.11 -24.62
CA ALA A 769 31.79 -15.70 -24.52
C ALA A 769 32.35 -15.01 -23.27
N ALA A 770 32.35 -15.69 -22.12
CA ALA A 770 32.92 -15.15 -20.88
C ALA A 770 34.44 -14.94 -21.00
N ILE A 771 35.14 -15.92 -21.59
CA ILE A 771 36.58 -15.83 -21.88
C ILE A 771 36.86 -14.63 -22.79
N ASP A 772 36.07 -14.42 -23.84
CA ASP A 772 36.26 -13.28 -24.75
C ASP A 772 35.92 -11.94 -24.08
N ALA A 773 34.90 -11.90 -23.22
CA ALA A 773 34.52 -10.70 -22.47
C ALA A 773 35.60 -10.27 -21.45
N THR A 774 36.48 -11.19 -21.01
CA THR A 774 37.52 -10.87 -20.01
C THR A 774 38.51 -9.79 -20.44
N HIS A 775 38.60 -9.48 -21.74
CA HIS A 775 39.38 -8.35 -22.24
C HIS A 775 38.96 -6.99 -21.64
N LYS A 776 37.74 -6.87 -21.11
CA LYS A 776 37.21 -5.66 -20.48
C LYS A 776 37.16 -5.72 -18.95
N GLY A 777 37.59 -6.82 -18.32
CA GLY A 777 37.57 -6.99 -16.86
C GLY A 777 37.11 -8.38 -16.43
N GLU A 778 36.83 -8.54 -15.14
CA GLU A 778 36.31 -9.80 -14.59
C GLU A 778 34.88 -10.08 -15.05
N VAL A 779 34.55 -11.36 -15.23
CA VAL A 779 33.22 -11.83 -15.61
C VAL A 779 32.67 -12.74 -14.52
N VAL A 780 31.48 -12.44 -14.03
CA VAL A 780 30.79 -13.23 -12.98
C VAL A 780 29.54 -13.87 -13.57
N VAL A 781 29.52 -15.20 -13.68
CA VAL A 781 28.44 -15.96 -14.32
C VAL A 781 27.87 -17.05 -13.41
N ASP A 782 26.56 -17.03 -13.20
CA ASP A 782 25.84 -18.09 -12.51
C ASP A 782 25.13 -18.96 -13.57
N ILE A 783 25.40 -20.26 -13.60
CA ILE A 783 24.69 -21.21 -14.48
C ILE A 783 23.58 -21.89 -13.68
N MET A 784 22.34 -21.77 -14.16
CA MET A 784 21.15 -22.25 -13.46
C MET A 784 20.46 -23.38 -14.22
N VAL A 785 20.30 -24.52 -13.55
CA VAL A 785 19.59 -25.69 -14.08
C VAL A 785 18.08 -25.57 -13.76
N PRO A 786 17.19 -25.55 -14.78
CA PRO A 786 15.73 -25.47 -14.58
C PRO A 786 15.08 -26.82 -14.26
N LEU A 787 13.88 -26.77 -13.68
CA LEU A 787 12.95 -27.87 -13.43
C LEU A 787 13.52 -29.06 -12.61
N VAL A 788 14.52 -28.79 -11.77
CA VAL A 788 15.13 -29.82 -10.92
C VAL A 788 14.11 -30.36 -9.93
N GLN A 789 14.11 -31.67 -9.68
CA GLN A 789 13.25 -32.33 -8.69
C GLN A 789 14.03 -33.17 -7.69
N SER A 790 15.27 -33.54 -8.00
CA SER A 790 16.15 -34.41 -7.21
C SER A 790 17.61 -33.98 -7.27
N VAL A 791 18.40 -34.42 -6.29
CA VAL A 791 19.84 -34.15 -6.24
C VAL A 791 20.56 -34.77 -7.43
N GLN A 792 20.16 -35.97 -7.86
CA GLN A 792 20.78 -36.70 -8.96
C GLN A 792 20.63 -35.99 -10.30
N GLU A 793 19.47 -35.37 -10.56
CA GLU A 793 19.27 -34.56 -11.77
C GLU A 793 20.22 -33.35 -11.80
N LEU A 794 20.39 -32.68 -10.65
CA LEU A 794 21.32 -31.56 -10.55
C LEU A 794 22.78 -32.00 -10.68
N VAL A 795 23.17 -33.09 -10.02
CA VAL A 795 24.52 -33.66 -10.12
C VAL A 795 24.86 -34.00 -11.56
N ASN A 796 23.94 -34.67 -12.28
CA ASN A 796 24.15 -35.03 -13.68
C ASN A 796 24.45 -33.80 -14.55
N GLN A 797 23.65 -32.74 -14.44
CA GLN A 797 23.86 -31.52 -15.23
C GLN A 797 25.13 -30.78 -14.78
N LYS A 798 25.42 -30.75 -13.47
CA LYS A 798 26.64 -30.13 -12.93
C LYS A 798 27.91 -30.81 -13.44
N GLU A 799 27.95 -32.14 -13.53
CA GLU A 799 29.08 -32.88 -14.09
C GLU A 799 29.34 -32.52 -15.56
N ILE A 800 28.29 -32.34 -16.37
CA ILE A 800 28.42 -31.88 -17.76
C ILE A 800 29.02 -30.47 -17.79
N ILE A 801 28.48 -29.55 -16.98
CA ILE A 801 28.95 -28.17 -16.90
C ILE A 801 30.44 -28.10 -16.51
N GLU A 802 30.82 -28.81 -15.44
CA GLU A 802 32.19 -28.81 -14.92
C GLU A 802 33.20 -29.45 -15.87
N LYS A 803 32.80 -30.50 -16.60
CA LYS A 803 33.63 -31.14 -17.62
C LYS A 803 33.95 -30.18 -18.76
N VAL A 804 32.94 -29.45 -19.25
CA VAL A 804 33.11 -28.44 -20.31
C VAL A 804 33.97 -27.28 -19.81
N ALA A 805 33.67 -26.74 -18.62
CA ALA A 805 34.43 -25.66 -18.00
C ALA A 805 35.92 -26.03 -17.87
N SER A 806 36.22 -27.21 -17.33
CA SER A 806 37.59 -27.71 -17.15
C SER A 806 38.34 -27.83 -18.48
N SER A 807 37.67 -28.34 -19.53
CA SER A 807 38.23 -28.47 -20.87
C SER A 807 38.58 -27.12 -21.50
N LEU A 808 37.69 -26.12 -21.38
CA LEU A 808 37.91 -24.78 -21.94
C LEU A 808 38.96 -24.00 -21.15
N PHE A 809 38.93 -24.05 -19.81
CA PHE A 809 39.90 -23.34 -18.98
C PHE A 809 41.32 -23.92 -19.08
N ALA A 810 41.47 -25.22 -19.36
CA ALA A 810 42.77 -25.80 -19.68
C ALA A 810 43.37 -25.24 -20.99
N LYS A 811 42.54 -24.82 -21.95
CA LYS A 811 42.99 -24.20 -23.21
C LYS A 811 43.29 -22.70 -23.07
N HIS A 812 42.81 -22.07 -22.00
CA HIS A 812 42.91 -20.62 -21.76
C HIS A 812 43.38 -20.31 -20.33
N GLU A 813 44.52 -20.90 -19.94
CA GLU A 813 45.03 -20.84 -18.56
C GLU A 813 45.35 -19.42 -18.06
N ASP A 814 45.69 -18.52 -18.97
CA ASP A 814 46.04 -17.12 -18.71
C ASP A 814 44.82 -16.28 -18.30
N ARG A 815 43.62 -16.66 -18.76
CA ARG A 815 42.37 -15.91 -18.55
C ARG A 815 41.41 -16.56 -17.57
N LYS A 816 41.64 -17.81 -17.16
CA LYS A 816 40.73 -18.57 -16.28
C LYS A 816 40.46 -17.88 -14.92
N TYR A 817 41.41 -17.12 -14.40
CA TYR A 817 41.30 -16.44 -13.10
C TYR A 817 40.38 -15.21 -13.13
N LEU A 818 40.05 -14.70 -14.32
CA LEU A 818 39.15 -13.56 -14.50
C LEU A 818 37.68 -13.97 -14.61
N ILE A 819 37.39 -15.28 -14.54
CA ILE A 819 36.03 -15.82 -14.67
C ILE A 819 35.64 -16.46 -13.35
N HIS A 820 34.63 -15.89 -12.71
CA HIS A 820 34.01 -16.45 -11.51
C HIS A 820 32.69 -17.07 -11.89
N TYR A 821 32.54 -18.38 -11.69
CA TYR A 821 31.30 -19.07 -11.97
C TYR A 821 30.78 -19.91 -10.81
N ARG A 822 29.46 -20.10 -10.76
CA ARG A 822 28.76 -20.95 -9.80
C ARG A 822 27.69 -21.76 -10.52
N VAL A 823 27.37 -22.93 -9.98
CA VAL A 823 26.30 -23.78 -10.53
C VAL A 823 25.18 -23.93 -9.50
N GLY A 824 24.00 -23.46 -9.85
CA GLY A 824 22.81 -23.50 -9.01
C GLY A 824 21.63 -24.15 -9.70
N CYS A 825 20.49 -24.14 -9.03
CA CYS A 825 19.25 -24.67 -9.58
C CYS A 825 18.06 -23.75 -9.32
N MET A 826 17.06 -23.93 -10.17
CA MET A 826 15.76 -23.32 -10.01
C MET A 826 14.93 -24.14 -9.03
N ILE A 827 14.39 -23.51 -7.98
CA ILE A 827 13.45 -24.14 -7.06
C ILE A 827 12.05 -23.73 -7.49
N GLU A 828 11.46 -24.55 -8.35
CA GLU A 828 10.16 -24.25 -8.99
C GLU A 828 9.21 -25.44 -9.03
N THR A 829 9.62 -26.57 -8.43
CA THR A 829 8.75 -27.73 -8.23
C THR A 829 8.52 -27.95 -6.74
N PRO A 830 7.32 -28.38 -6.30
CA PRO A 830 7.07 -28.68 -4.89
C PRO A 830 8.04 -29.72 -4.32
N ARG A 831 8.48 -30.68 -5.14
CA ARG A 831 9.49 -31.68 -4.72
C ARG A 831 10.85 -31.05 -4.46
N ALA A 832 11.30 -30.10 -5.29
CA ALA A 832 12.56 -29.40 -5.04
C ALA A 832 12.55 -28.63 -3.71
N VAL A 833 11.40 -28.06 -3.33
CA VAL A 833 11.24 -27.40 -2.03
C VAL A 833 11.41 -28.39 -0.89
N LEU A 834 10.76 -29.56 -0.97
CA LEU A 834 10.91 -30.61 0.05
C LEU A 834 12.32 -31.17 0.13
N MET A 835 13.06 -31.14 -0.98
CA MET A 835 14.46 -31.61 -1.09
C MET A 835 15.48 -30.47 -0.95
N ALA A 836 15.06 -29.27 -0.53
CA ALA A 836 15.91 -28.08 -0.55
C ALA A 836 17.18 -28.25 0.32
N LYS A 837 17.09 -29.00 1.42
CA LYS A 837 18.23 -29.31 2.29
C LYS A 837 19.31 -30.11 1.54
N GLU A 838 18.91 -31.17 0.85
CA GLU A 838 19.83 -32.04 0.11
C GLU A 838 20.35 -31.36 -1.15
N LEU A 839 19.49 -30.62 -1.87
CA LEU A 839 19.87 -29.83 -3.04
C LEU A 839 20.91 -28.77 -2.69
N ALA A 840 20.81 -28.13 -1.53
CA ALA A 840 21.76 -27.12 -1.06
C ALA A 840 23.16 -27.69 -0.80
N GLY A 841 23.29 -29.01 -0.61
CA GLY A 841 24.57 -29.70 -0.52
C GLY A 841 25.36 -29.71 -1.85
N VAL A 842 24.68 -29.56 -2.99
CA VAL A 842 25.27 -29.59 -4.34
C VAL A 842 25.20 -28.23 -5.03
N ALA A 843 24.11 -27.49 -4.83
CA ALA A 843 23.89 -26.18 -5.45
C ALA A 843 24.71 -25.07 -4.76
N ASP A 844 25.20 -24.12 -5.55
CA ASP A 844 25.87 -22.92 -5.05
C ASP A 844 24.90 -21.79 -4.72
N PHE A 845 23.73 -21.79 -5.35
CA PHE A 845 22.64 -20.87 -5.11
C PHE A 845 21.31 -21.50 -5.52
N PHE A 846 20.22 -20.94 -4.99
CA PHE A 846 18.86 -21.21 -5.44
C PHE A 846 18.25 -19.96 -6.07
N SER A 847 17.50 -20.15 -7.15
CA SER A 847 16.56 -19.15 -7.64
C SER A 847 15.15 -19.74 -7.67
N ILE A 848 14.23 -19.12 -6.97
CA ILE A 848 12.85 -19.59 -6.91
C ILE A 848 12.13 -19.14 -8.19
N GLY A 849 11.68 -20.12 -8.98
CA GLY A 849 10.81 -19.90 -10.15
C GLY A 849 9.36 -19.81 -9.68
N SER A 850 8.95 -18.64 -9.20
CA SER A 850 7.66 -18.50 -8.51
C SER A 850 6.45 -18.77 -9.40
N ASN A 851 6.58 -18.55 -10.71
CA ASN A 851 5.47 -18.74 -11.63
C ASN A 851 5.09 -20.22 -11.71
N ASP A 852 6.06 -21.09 -12.02
CA ASP A 852 5.84 -22.54 -12.07
C ASP A 852 5.56 -23.14 -10.69
N LEU A 853 6.17 -22.59 -9.64
CA LEU A 853 5.85 -23.00 -8.27
C LEU A 853 4.39 -22.70 -7.91
N THR A 854 3.85 -21.53 -8.28
CA THR A 854 2.43 -21.20 -8.12
C THR A 854 1.57 -22.16 -8.93
N GLN A 855 1.90 -22.40 -10.21
CA GLN A 855 1.15 -23.33 -11.07
C GLN A 855 1.02 -24.72 -10.42
N MET A 856 2.14 -25.28 -9.97
CA MET A 856 2.15 -26.62 -9.37
C MET A 856 1.54 -26.68 -7.96
N THR A 857 1.62 -25.59 -7.19
CA THR A 857 1.06 -25.54 -5.83
C THR A 857 -0.46 -25.41 -5.86
N PHE A 858 -1.00 -24.56 -6.72
CA PHE A 858 -2.44 -24.42 -6.92
C PHE A 858 -3.04 -25.51 -7.81
N GLY A 859 -2.24 -26.12 -8.68
CA GLY A 859 -2.72 -26.96 -9.78
C GLY A 859 -3.38 -26.13 -10.89
N PHE A 860 -2.96 -24.88 -11.06
CA PHE A 860 -3.49 -23.96 -12.08
C PHE A 860 -2.54 -23.89 -13.27
N SER A 861 -3.04 -24.18 -14.47
CA SER A 861 -2.38 -23.81 -15.72
C SER A 861 -2.56 -22.31 -15.92
N ARG A 862 -1.46 -21.57 -16.12
CA ARG A 862 -1.50 -20.13 -16.35
C ARG A 862 -2.32 -19.76 -17.59
N ASP A 863 -2.21 -20.57 -18.65
CA ASP A 863 -2.87 -20.31 -19.93
C ASP A 863 -4.38 -20.62 -19.89
N ASP A 864 -4.83 -21.44 -18.94
CA ASP A 864 -6.22 -21.85 -18.80
C ASP A 864 -6.98 -21.17 -17.65
N SER A 865 -6.26 -20.63 -16.66
CA SER A 865 -6.83 -20.10 -15.41
C SER A 865 -7.83 -18.97 -15.65
N GLY A 866 -7.63 -18.15 -16.69
CA GLY A 866 -8.52 -17.05 -17.06
C GLY A 866 -9.99 -17.46 -17.25
N LYS A 867 -10.27 -18.74 -17.57
CA LYS A 867 -11.63 -19.28 -17.73
C LYS A 867 -12.45 -19.27 -16.43
N PHE A 868 -11.81 -19.34 -15.26
CA PHE A 868 -12.48 -19.43 -13.96
C PHE A 868 -11.96 -18.42 -12.93
N LEU A 869 -10.77 -17.85 -13.11
CA LEU A 869 -10.13 -17.00 -12.10
C LEU A 869 -10.96 -15.75 -11.77
N LYS A 870 -11.59 -15.15 -12.79
CA LYS A 870 -12.55 -14.04 -12.61
C LYS A 870 -13.67 -14.41 -11.64
N TYR A 871 -14.22 -15.62 -11.76
CA TYR A 871 -15.28 -16.10 -10.87
C TYR A 871 -14.79 -16.37 -9.45
N TYR A 872 -13.55 -16.81 -9.28
CA TYR A 872 -12.91 -17.00 -7.97
C TYR A 872 -12.74 -15.66 -7.24
N LEU A 873 -12.28 -14.63 -7.95
CA LEU A 873 -12.15 -13.27 -7.43
C LEU A 873 -13.52 -12.65 -7.10
N GLU A 874 -14.51 -12.79 -8.00
CA GLU A 874 -15.86 -12.22 -7.80
C GLU A 874 -16.57 -12.81 -6.58
N ARG A 875 -16.28 -14.07 -6.23
CA ARG A 875 -16.84 -14.80 -5.08
C ARG A 875 -15.95 -14.81 -3.84
N ASP A 876 -14.86 -14.05 -3.86
CA ASP A 876 -13.93 -13.93 -2.73
C ASP A 876 -13.38 -15.30 -2.27
N LEU A 877 -13.20 -16.25 -3.21
CA LEU A 877 -12.56 -17.56 -2.94
C LEU A 877 -11.03 -17.43 -2.86
N ILE A 878 -10.49 -16.44 -3.56
CA ILE A 878 -9.11 -15.95 -3.48
C ILE A 878 -9.17 -14.41 -3.49
N GLU A 879 -8.23 -13.78 -2.79
CA GLU A 879 -8.20 -12.31 -2.70
C GLU A 879 -7.60 -11.65 -3.93
N ASN A 880 -6.57 -12.25 -4.52
CA ASN A 880 -5.80 -11.71 -5.63
C ASN A 880 -5.52 -12.79 -6.68
N ASP A 881 -5.20 -12.37 -7.91
CA ASP A 881 -4.62 -13.27 -8.90
C ASP A 881 -3.25 -13.76 -8.38
N PRO A 882 -3.09 -15.07 -8.11
CA PRO A 882 -1.86 -15.62 -7.52
C PRO A 882 -0.65 -15.60 -8.46
N PHE A 883 -0.84 -15.25 -9.74
CA PHE A 883 0.24 -15.05 -10.71
C PHE A 883 0.72 -13.59 -10.77
N GLU A 884 -0.07 -12.64 -10.26
CA GLU A 884 0.31 -11.23 -10.16
C GLU A 884 0.83 -10.88 -8.77
N VAL A 885 0.08 -11.28 -7.73
CA VAL A 885 0.42 -11.06 -6.32
C VAL A 885 0.71 -12.41 -5.68
N LEU A 886 1.87 -12.53 -5.04
CA LEU A 886 2.29 -13.78 -4.43
C LEU A 886 1.30 -14.22 -3.35
N ASP A 887 0.76 -15.43 -3.48
CA ASP A 887 0.01 -16.09 -2.42
C ASP A 887 0.92 -16.33 -1.20
N THR A 888 0.69 -15.56 -0.13
CA THR A 888 1.51 -15.64 1.08
C THR A 888 1.17 -16.85 1.97
N GLU A 889 -0.05 -17.38 1.87
CA GLU A 889 -0.54 -18.43 2.76
C GLU A 889 -0.19 -19.86 2.30
N GLY A 890 -0.09 -20.07 0.99
CA GLY A 890 0.34 -21.33 0.38
C GLY A 890 1.76 -21.24 -0.17
N VAL A 891 1.93 -20.60 -1.33
CA VAL A 891 3.23 -20.50 -2.04
C VAL A 891 4.28 -19.81 -1.16
N GLY A 892 3.89 -18.77 -0.42
CA GLY A 892 4.76 -18.04 0.49
C GLY A 892 5.33 -18.90 1.62
N LYS A 893 4.55 -19.81 2.21
CA LYS A 893 5.05 -20.75 3.24
C LYS A 893 6.07 -21.73 2.68
N ILE A 894 5.84 -22.20 1.45
CA ILE A 894 6.75 -23.10 0.73
C ILE A 894 8.07 -22.37 0.39
N ILE A 895 8.00 -21.08 0.03
CA ILE A 895 9.18 -20.22 -0.15
C ILE A 895 9.95 -20.05 1.17
N GLN A 896 9.26 -19.76 2.28
CA GLN A 896 9.89 -19.66 3.61
C GLN A 896 10.62 -20.95 4.00
N LEU A 897 9.97 -22.09 3.79
CA LEU A 897 10.55 -23.41 4.05
C LEU A 897 11.82 -23.63 3.21
N THR A 898 11.80 -23.26 1.93
CA THR A 898 12.95 -23.38 1.03
C THR A 898 14.14 -22.57 1.54
N VAL A 899 13.92 -21.30 1.91
CA VAL A 899 14.98 -20.42 2.42
C VAL A 899 15.55 -20.95 3.73
N GLN A 900 14.69 -21.39 4.65
CA GLN A 900 15.09 -21.93 5.94
C GLN A 900 15.93 -23.21 5.77
N THR A 901 15.37 -24.24 5.13
CA THR A 901 16.00 -25.55 5.01
C THR A 901 17.27 -25.52 4.17
N GLY A 902 17.30 -24.72 3.10
CA GLY A 902 18.51 -24.52 2.29
C GLY A 902 19.65 -23.88 3.09
N ARG A 903 19.36 -22.87 3.92
CA ARG A 903 20.37 -22.21 4.76
C ARG A 903 20.79 -23.03 5.98
N GLU A 904 19.89 -23.85 6.52
CA GLU A 904 20.25 -24.85 7.54
C GLU A 904 21.28 -25.86 7.00
N ALA A 905 21.19 -26.21 5.71
CA ALA A 905 22.16 -27.10 5.06
C ALA A 905 23.48 -26.39 4.72
N LYS A 906 23.41 -25.16 4.21
CA LYS A 906 24.56 -24.38 3.75
C LYS A 906 24.46 -22.93 4.24
N ASN A 907 25.23 -22.62 5.29
CA ASN A 907 25.26 -21.26 5.82
C ASN A 907 25.70 -20.26 4.73
N GLY A 908 24.98 -19.14 4.62
CA GLY A 908 25.23 -18.15 3.58
C GLY A 908 24.77 -18.55 2.17
N LEU A 909 23.97 -19.62 2.00
CA LEU A 909 23.38 -19.96 0.70
C LEU A 909 22.63 -18.75 0.12
N THR A 910 23.01 -18.37 -1.11
CA THR A 910 22.30 -17.35 -1.87
C THR A 910 20.98 -17.94 -2.34
N VAL A 911 19.86 -17.36 -1.89
CA VAL A 911 18.51 -17.72 -2.34
C VAL A 911 17.85 -16.47 -2.87
N GLY A 912 17.51 -16.45 -4.15
CA GLY A 912 16.74 -15.37 -4.76
C GLY A 912 15.44 -15.86 -5.37
N LEU A 913 14.70 -14.94 -5.97
CA LEU A 913 13.47 -15.24 -6.73
C LEU A 913 13.52 -14.55 -8.07
N CYS A 914 13.13 -15.27 -9.11
CA CYS A 914 12.94 -14.74 -10.45
C CYS A 914 11.51 -15.05 -10.91
N GLY A 915 10.77 -14.01 -11.28
CA GLY A 915 9.36 -14.12 -11.66
C GLY A 915 8.67 -12.77 -11.60
N GLU A 916 7.38 -12.74 -11.92
CA GLU A 916 6.61 -11.49 -11.96
C GLU A 916 6.44 -10.89 -10.56
N HIS A 917 6.30 -11.74 -9.54
CA HIS A 917 6.25 -11.38 -8.13
C HIS A 917 7.50 -10.63 -7.64
N GLY A 918 8.65 -10.82 -8.29
CA GLY A 918 9.90 -10.11 -7.95
C GLY A 918 9.85 -8.60 -8.22
N GLY A 919 8.82 -8.12 -8.92
CA GLY A 919 8.60 -6.71 -9.22
C GLY A 919 7.24 -6.16 -8.73
N GLU A 920 6.50 -6.93 -7.94
CA GLU A 920 5.24 -6.49 -7.31
C GLU A 920 5.52 -6.07 -5.86
N SER A 921 5.02 -4.91 -5.45
CA SER A 921 5.41 -4.25 -4.20
C SER A 921 5.13 -5.10 -2.96
N HIS A 922 3.95 -5.69 -2.82
CA HIS A 922 3.59 -6.49 -1.64
C HIS A 922 4.38 -7.80 -1.59
N SER A 923 4.55 -8.44 -2.74
CA SER A 923 5.34 -9.66 -2.91
C SER A 923 6.80 -9.41 -2.53
N VAL A 924 7.44 -8.35 -3.03
CA VAL A 924 8.82 -7.98 -2.68
C VAL A 924 8.96 -7.75 -1.17
N LYS A 925 7.98 -7.09 -0.54
CA LYS A 925 7.98 -6.86 0.91
C LYS A 925 7.94 -8.16 1.69
N PHE A 926 7.04 -9.08 1.32
CA PHE A 926 6.96 -10.41 1.92
C PHE A 926 8.24 -11.23 1.69
N LEU A 927 8.78 -11.23 0.48
CA LEU A 927 10.02 -11.93 0.13
C LEU A 927 11.23 -11.42 0.92
N TYR A 928 11.29 -10.11 1.19
CA TYR A 928 12.28 -9.54 2.10
C TYR A 928 12.14 -10.14 3.51
N GLN A 929 10.92 -10.25 4.03
CA GLN A 929 10.65 -10.82 5.36
C GLN A 929 10.98 -12.33 5.44
N CYS A 930 10.81 -13.06 4.33
CA CYS A 930 11.26 -14.45 4.19
C CYS A 930 12.80 -14.58 4.24
N GLY A 931 13.53 -13.48 4.07
CA GLY A 931 14.99 -13.44 4.14
C GLY A 931 15.68 -13.77 2.82
N LEU A 932 15.03 -13.53 1.67
CA LEU A 932 15.68 -13.70 0.37
C LEU A 932 16.91 -12.80 0.23
N SER A 933 17.88 -13.26 -0.55
CA SER A 933 19.13 -12.55 -0.82
C SER A 933 18.94 -11.50 -1.92
N TYR A 934 18.10 -11.81 -2.90
CA TYR A 934 17.73 -10.89 -3.99
C TYR A 934 16.35 -11.19 -4.55
N VAL A 935 15.76 -10.22 -5.24
CA VAL A 935 14.63 -10.39 -6.16
C VAL A 935 15.06 -10.02 -7.58
N SER A 936 14.46 -10.65 -8.57
CA SER A 936 14.76 -10.42 -9.99
C SER A 936 13.47 -10.21 -10.79
N CYS A 937 13.37 -9.07 -11.48
CA CYS A 937 12.17 -8.65 -12.19
C CYS A 937 12.51 -8.03 -13.56
N SER A 938 11.50 -7.77 -14.39
CA SER A 938 11.72 -7.06 -15.66
C SER A 938 12.33 -5.67 -15.45
N PRO A 939 13.08 -5.11 -16.42
CA PRO A 939 13.84 -3.87 -16.24
C PRO A 939 13.01 -2.71 -15.67
N TYR A 940 11.82 -2.49 -16.21
CA TYR A 940 10.94 -1.39 -15.80
C TYR A 940 10.36 -1.53 -14.38
N ARG A 941 10.38 -2.73 -13.80
CA ARG A 941 9.93 -2.97 -12.41
C ARG A 941 11.06 -2.83 -11.38
N ILE A 942 12.31 -2.65 -11.81
CA ILE A 942 13.46 -2.50 -10.91
C ILE A 942 13.28 -1.37 -9.89
N PRO A 943 12.86 -0.14 -10.26
CA PRO A 943 12.68 0.93 -9.29
C PRO A 943 11.66 0.60 -8.19
N ILE A 944 10.60 -0.13 -8.55
CA ILE A 944 9.57 -0.60 -7.61
C ILE A 944 10.18 -1.60 -6.64
N ALA A 945 10.85 -2.63 -7.17
CA ALA A 945 11.48 -3.66 -6.35
C ALA A 945 12.53 -3.06 -5.39
N ARG A 946 13.33 -2.10 -5.87
CA ARG A 946 14.32 -1.36 -5.07
C ARG A 946 13.64 -0.61 -3.91
N LEU A 947 12.67 0.24 -4.22
CA LEU A 947 12.00 1.04 -3.20
C LEU A 947 11.22 0.16 -2.21
N SER A 948 10.51 -0.87 -2.68
CA SER A 948 9.77 -1.81 -1.82
C SER A 948 10.68 -2.60 -0.89
N ALA A 949 11.85 -3.04 -1.35
CA ALA A 949 12.85 -3.70 -0.52
C ALA A 949 13.44 -2.73 0.52
N ALA A 950 13.72 -1.49 0.14
CA ALA A 950 14.20 -0.46 1.06
C ALA A 950 13.15 -0.12 2.13
N GLN A 951 11.87 -0.05 1.75
CA GLN A 951 10.75 0.20 2.66
C GLN A 951 10.67 -0.83 3.79
N GLU A 952 10.79 -2.13 3.48
CA GLU A 952 10.82 -3.14 4.54
C GLU A 952 12.11 -3.07 5.36
N SER A 953 13.24 -2.75 4.73
CA SER A 953 14.49 -2.60 5.45
C SER A 953 14.45 -1.46 6.48
N VAL A 954 13.82 -0.32 6.13
CA VAL A 954 13.67 0.81 7.07
C VAL A 954 12.55 0.63 8.10
N LYS A 955 11.51 -0.17 7.78
CA LYS A 955 10.48 -0.56 8.76
C LYS A 955 11.04 -1.52 9.79
N ASN A 956 11.88 -2.45 9.35
CA ASN A 956 12.19 -3.60 10.17
C ASN A 956 12.95 -3.23 11.44
N TRP A 957 13.82 -2.22 11.48
CA TRP A 957 14.74 -2.07 12.63
C TRP A 957 14.77 -0.67 13.21
N ARG A 958 13.71 -0.33 13.96
CA ARG A 958 13.67 0.87 14.78
C ARG A 958 14.15 0.51 16.19
N ASN A 959 15.37 0.96 16.51
CA ASN A 959 15.88 1.13 17.88
C ASN A 959 16.18 -0.11 18.74
N VAL A 960 16.87 -1.13 18.21
CA VAL A 960 17.43 -2.19 19.08
C VAL A 960 18.78 -1.77 19.66
N ILE A 961 18.87 -1.69 20.98
CA ILE A 961 20.07 -1.35 21.74
C ILE A 961 20.50 -2.58 22.52
N CYS A 962 21.73 -3.01 22.26
CA CYS A 962 22.36 -4.07 23.05
C CYS A 962 22.83 -3.47 24.37
N VAL A 963 22.45 -4.07 25.49
CA VAL A 963 22.90 -3.69 26.83
C VAL A 963 23.85 -4.76 27.36
N ASN A 964 25.11 -4.38 27.54
CA ASN A 964 26.20 -5.31 27.83
C ASN A 964 27.08 -4.83 29.00
N GLY A 965 27.84 -5.74 29.61
CA GLY A 965 28.62 -5.50 30.83
C GLY A 965 28.74 -6.75 31.70
N GLY A 966 29.67 -6.73 32.66
CA GLY A 966 29.97 -7.89 33.50
C GLY A 966 28.78 -8.37 34.35
N PRO A 967 28.77 -9.64 34.80
CA PRO A 967 27.74 -10.13 35.72
C PRO A 967 27.79 -9.29 37.02
N GLY A 968 26.68 -8.66 37.40
CA GLY A 968 26.64 -7.74 38.56
C GLY A 968 26.78 -6.24 38.23
N SER A 969 26.94 -5.87 36.95
CA SER A 969 27.15 -4.46 36.54
C SER A 969 25.90 -3.56 36.58
N GLY A 970 24.73 -4.10 36.96
CA GLY A 970 23.49 -3.32 37.07
C GLY A 970 22.67 -3.17 35.78
N LYS A 971 23.01 -3.86 34.69
CA LYS A 971 22.27 -3.83 33.39
C LYS A 971 20.76 -3.87 33.53
N GLY A 972 20.21 -4.97 34.05
CA GLY A 972 18.76 -5.15 34.21
C GLY A 972 18.09 -4.08 35.08
N THR A 973 18.79 -3.57 36.09
CA THR A 973 18.29 -2.46 36.94
C THR A 973 18.17 -1.17 36.13
N GLN A 974 19.19 -0.85 35.32
CA GLN A 974 19.17 0.34 34.47
C GLN A 974 18.16 0.20 33.33
N CYS A 975 18.02 -0.99 32.74
CA CYS A 975 16.96 -1.28 31.77
C CYS A 975 15.57 -1.04 32.35
N ALA A 976 15.29 -1.50 33.57
CA ALA A 976 13.99 -1.28 34.21
C ALA A 976 13.67 0.21 34.40
N LYS A 977 14.65 1.01 34.84
CA LYS A 977 14.48 2.48 34.96
C LYS A 977 14.29 3.16 33.59
N LEU A 978 14.96 2.67 32.53
CA LEU A 978 14.76 3.16 31.16
C LEU A 978 13.38 2.83 30.59
N VAL A 979 12.83 1.65 30.91
CA VAL A 979 11.45 1.28 30.56
C VAL A 979 10.47 2.26 31.23
N GLU A 980 10.69 2.57 32.51
CA GLU A 980 9.82 3.48 33.26
C GLU A 980 9.87 4.93 32.74
N LYS A 981 11.07 5.48 32.46
CA LYS A 981 11.23 6.87 32.00
C LYS A 981 10.83 7.09 30.53
N TYR A 982 11.23 6.19 29.64
CA TYR A 982 11.11 6.41 28.18
C TYR A 982 10.11 5.47 27.50
N GLY A 983 9.44 4.58 28.23
CA GLY A 983 8.51 3.61 27.64
C GLY A 983 9.18 2.57 26.73
N PHE A 984 10.47 2.32 26.91
CA PHE A 984 11.21 1.32 26.14
C PHE A 984 10.72 -0.10 26.43
N ILE A 985 11.05 -1.05 25.57
CA ILE A 985 10.76 -2.47 25.77
C ILE A 985 12.04 -3.17 26.16
N HIS A 986 12.02 -3.95 27.22
CA HIS A 986 13.19 -4.68 27.70
C HIS A 986 13.03 -6.18 27.51
N TYR A 987 13.95 -6.79 26.77
CA TYR A 987 14.09 -8.24 26.65
C TYR A 987 15.40 -8.71 27.26
N SER A 988 15.30 -9.49 28.32
CA SER A 988 16.44 -10.19 28.91
C SER A 988 16.51 -11.60 28.32
N THR A 989 17.64 -11.92 27.68
CA THR A 989 17.88 -13.27 27.14
C THR A 989 17.78 -14.36 28.20
N GLY A 990 18.22 -14.05 29.44
CA GLY A 990 18.09 -14.98 30.54
C GLY A 990 16.64 -15.28 30.91
N ASP A 991 15.75 -14.28 30.84
CA ASP A 991 14.32 -14.47 31.18
C ASP A 991 13.58 -15.20 30.07
N LEU A 992 13.86 -14.87 28.80
CA LEU A 992 13.31 -15.60 27.65
C LEU A 992 13.69 -17.08 27.68
N LEU A 993 14.96 -17.39 27.95
CA LEU A 993 15.43 -18.76 28.08
C LEU A 993 14.79 -19.49 29.27
N ARG A 994 14.60 -18.83 30.42
CA ARG A 994 13.91 -19.43 31.57
C ARG A 994 12.43 -19.68 31.31
N ALA A 995 11.75 -18.74 30.67
CA ALA A 995 10.35 -18.90 30.28
C ALA A 995 10.16 -20.06 29.30
N GLU A 996 11.10 -20.22 28.34
CA GLU A 996 11.08 -21.35 27.41
C GLU A 996 11.44 -22.67 28.10
N ALA A 997 12.42 -22.67 29.01
CA ALA A 997 12.82 -23.85 29.80
C ALA A 997 11.72 -24.38 30.73
N ALA A 998 10.75 -23.54 31.09
CA ALA A 998 9.61 -23.94 31.91
C ALA A 998 8.51 -24.67 31.10
N LYS A 999 8.58 -24.63 29.77
CA LYS A 999 7.66 -25.38 28.90
C LYS A 999 8.09 -26.83 28.77
N ASP A 1000 7.15 -27.76 28.78
CA ASP A 1000 7.42 -29.19 28.55
C ASP A 1000 7.56 -29.52 27.06
N THR A 1001 8.52 -28.87 26.40
CA THR A 1001 8.90 -29.11 24.99
C THR A 1001 10.31 -29.70 24.93
N GLU A 1002 10.66 -30.34 23.81
CA GLU A 1002 12.02 -30.86 23.59
C GLU A 1002 13.08 -29.76 23.73
N GLN A 1003 12.80 -28.58 23.14
CA GLN A 1003 13.63 -27.39 23.26
C GLN A 1003 13.70 -26.88 24.71
N GLY A 1004 12.57 -26.84 25.44
CA GLY A 1004 12.51 -26.44 26.85
C GLY A 1004 13.37 -27.35 27.76
N ARG A 1005 13.31 -28.67 27.55
CA ARG A 1005 14.14 -29.64 28.28
C ARG A 1005 15.63 -29.47 27.99
N MET A 1006 16.01 -29.20 26.73
CA MET A 1006 17.38 -28.89 26.35
C MET A 1006 17.87 -27.62 27.04
N ILE A 1007 17.12 -26.51 26.95
CA ILE A 1007 17.49 -25.23 27.58
C ILE A 1007 17.65 -25.41 29.10
N SER A 1008 16.75 -26.16 29.75
CA SER A 1008 16.80 -26.46 31.18
C SER A 1008 18.10 -27.17 31.60
N SER A 1009 18.58 -28.14 30.81
CA SER A 1009 19.86 -28.82 31.05
C SER A 1009 21.05 -27.86 30.93
N TYR A 1010 21.11 -27.05 29.87
CA TYR A 1010 22.20 -26.07 29.69
C TYR A 1010 22.26 -25.04 30.82
N ILE A 1011 21.11 -24.55 31.28
CA ILE A 1011 21.03 -23.60 32.41
C ILE A 1011 21.54 -24.25 33.70
N LYS A 1012 21.11 -25.48 34.04
CA LYS A 1012 21.56 -26.19 35.25
C LYS A 1012 23.06 -26.47 35.25
N GLU A 1013 23.65 -26.71 34.08
CA GLU A 1013 25.08 -26.96 33.92
C GLU A 1013 25.94 -25.68 33.83
N GLY A 1014 25.32 -24.50 33.81
CA GLY A 1014 26.02 -23.21 33.67
C GLY A 1014 26.67 -23.00 32.29
N LYS A 1015 26.18 -23.69 31.25
CA LYS A 1015 26.65 -23.59 29.86
C LYS A 1015 25.85 -22.53 29.09
N ILE A 1016 26.44 -22.02 28.01
CA ILE A 1016 25.74 -21.12 27.07
C ILE A 1016 24.81 -21.95 26.18
N VAL A 1017 23.55 -21.55 26.12
CA VAL A 1017 22.55 -22.13 25.19
C VAL A 1017 22.98 -21.79 23.75
N PRO A 1018 22.86 -22.72 22.78
CA PRO A 1018 23.26 -22.47 21.40
C PRO A 1018 22.73 -21.15 20.83
N GLY A 1019 23.59 -20.41 20.13
CA GLY A 1019 23.28 -19.07 19.61
C GLY A 1019 22.01 -19.01 18.76
N ALA A 1020 21.78 -20.00 17.90
CA ALA A 1020 20.59 -20.10 17.04
C ALA A 1020 19.27 -20.14 17.84
N VAL A 1021 19.25 -20.82 18.99
CA VAL A 1021 18.06 -20.91 19.86
C VAL A 1021 17.78 -19.57 20.52
N THR A 1022 18.81 -18.94 21.08
CA THR A 1022 18.71 -17.62 21.72
C THR A 1022 18.27 -16.55 20.71
N LEU A 1023 18.83 -16.62 19.49
CA LEU A 1023 18.49 -15.74 18.38
C LEU A 1023 17.03 -15.92 17.95
N GLY A 1024 16.56 -17.16 17.81
CA GLY A 1024 15.17 -17.46 17.45
C GLY A 1024 14.18 -16.90 18.47
N LEU A 1025 14.45 -17.06 19.77
CA LEU A 1025 13.61 -16.51 20.84
C LEU A 1025 13.58 -14.98 20.84
N LEU A 1026 14.74 -14.34 20.71
CA LEU A 1026 14.82 -12.87 20.62
C LEU A 1026 14.11 -12.34 19.38
N ARG A 1027 14.34 -12.97 18.22
CA ARG A 1027 13.69 -12.62 16.95
C ARG A 1027 12.17 -12.69 17.10
N ASN A 1028 11.64 -13.80 17.62
CA ASN A 1028 10.20 -13.97 17.81
C ASN A 1028 9.63 -12.96 18.81
N ALA A 1029 10.33 -12.68 19.90
CA ALA A 1029 9.89 -11.70 20.88
C ALA A 1029 9.79 -10.28 20.28
N ILE A 1030 10.80 -9.87 19.51
CA ILE A 1030 10.83 -8.55 18.86
C ILE A 1030 9.78 -8.48 17.73
N LEU A 1031 9.71 -9.49 16.85
CA LEU A 1031 8.80 -9.49 15.70
C LEU A 1031 7.32 -9.52 16.09
N ASN A 1032 6.99 -10.24 17.16
CA ASN A 1032 5.61 -10.38 17.61
C ASN A 1032 5.17 -9.28 18.59
N HIS A 1033 6.03 -8.29 18.87
CA HIS A 1033 5.65 -7.21 19.77
C HIS A 1033 4.66 -6.23 19.08
N PRO A 1034 3.56 -5.83 19.74
CA PRO A 1034 2.53 -4.95 19.13
C PRO A 1034 3.05 -3.56 18.73
N LYS A 1035 4.00 -3.02 19.48
CA LYS A 1035 4.65 -1.73 19.22
C LYS A 1035 5.92 -1.92 18.38
N LYS A 1036 5.81 -1.80 17.06
CA LYS A 1036 6.91 -2.06 16.10
C LYS A 1036 7.94 -0.93 15.99
N ASP A 1037 7.62 0.25 16.50
CA ASP A 1037 8.42 1.48 16.46
C ASP A 1037 9.17 1.78 17.77
N ALA A 1038 8.94 0.97 18.81
CA ALA A 1038 9.54 1.15 20.13
C ALA A 1038 11.04 0.85 20.16
N THR A 1039 11.74 1.43 21.15
CA THR A 1039 13.14 1.08 21.45
C THR A 1039 13.20 -0.21 22.23
N PHE A 1040 13.94 -1.20 21.72
CA PHE A 1040 14.16 -2.49 22.36
C PHE A 1040 15.53 -2.52 23.03
N LEU A 1041 15.55 -2.70 24.33
CA LEU A 1041 16.75 -2.97 25.13
C LEU A 1041 16.95 -4.48 25.22
N ILE A 1042 18.06 -4.99 24.71
CA ILE A 1042 18.41 -6.41 24.83
C ILE A 1042 19.49 -6.57 25.89
N ASP A 1043 19.12 -7.10 27.06
CA ASP A 1043 20.07 -7.40 28.15
C ASP A 1043 20.67 -8.80 27.99
N GLY A 1044 21.99 -8.87 28.13
CA GLY A 1044 22.75 -10.10 28.23
C GLY A 1044 22.99 -10.80 26.90
N PHE A 1045 22.91 -10.08 25.78
CA PHE A 1045 23.22 -10.53 24.42
C PHE A 1045 23.74 -9.36 23.58
N PRO A 1046 24.73 -9.57 22.67
CA PRO A 1046 25.40 -10.83 22.38
C PRO A 1046 26.43 -11.21 23.46
N ARG A 1047 26.59 -12.52 23.71
CA ARG A 1047 27.61 -13.04 24.64
C ARG A 1047 28.89 -13.50 23.96
N GLU A 1048 28.84 -13.72 22.66
CA GLU A 1048 29.96 -14.13 21.82
C GLU A 1048 29.87 -13.46 20.43
N MET A 1049 30.98 -13.45 19.69
CA MET A 1049 31.07 -12.78 18.39
C MET A 1049 30.08 -13.30 17.36
N GLN A 1050 29.92 -14.62 17.27
CA GLN A 1050 29.03 -15.23 16.27
C GLN A 1050 27.57 -14.80 16.50
N GLN A 1051 27.12 -14.69 17.75
CA GLN A 1051 25.79 -14.17 18.08
C GLN A 1051 25.60 -12.73 17.60
N ALA A 1052 26.62 -11.89 17.72
CA ALA A 1052 26.55 -10.51 17.24
C ALA A 1052 26.41 -10.47 15.72
N VAL A 1053 27.24 -11.24 15.01
CA VAL A 1053 27.22 -11.35 13.54
C VAL A 1053 25.88 -11.91 13.06
N ASP A 1054 25.41 -13.01 13.65
CA ASP A 1054 24.17 -13.66 13.26
C ASP A 1054 22.97 -12.75 13.54
N PHE A 1055 22.98 -12.01 14.64
CA PHE A 1055 21.91 -11.06 14.95
C PHE A 1055 21.89 -9.89 13.96
N GLU A 1056 23.04 -9.29 13.64
CA GLU A 1056 23.07 -8.20 12.65
C GLU A 1056 22.73 -8.66 11.23
N ALA A 1057 23.02 -9.92 10.90
CA ALA A 1057 22.72 -10.51 9.60
C ALA A 1057 21.23 -10.93 9.45
N HIS A 1058 20.61 -11.44 10.51
CA HIS A 1058 19.29 -12.08 10.44
C HIS A 1058 18.18 -11.35 11.20
N VAL A 1059 18.53 -10.46 12.15
CA VAL A 1059 17.56 -9.80 13.02
C VAL A 1059 17.63 -8.31 12.94
N CYS A 1060 18.74 -7.63 13.29
CA CYS A 1060 18.99 -6.22 13.00
C CYS A 1060 20.39 -5.71 13.33
N LYS A 1061 20.87 -4.67 12.64
CA LYS A 1061 22.01 -3.89 13.13
C LYS A 1061 21.63 -3.16 14.42
N PHE A 1062 22.46 -3.31 15.46
CA PHE A 1062 22.24 -2.58 16.72
C PHE A 1062 22.36 -1.07 16.51
N LYS A 1063 21.54 -0.25 17.17
CA LYS A 1063 21.71 1.21 17.14
C LYS A 1063 23.07 1.60 17.76
N PHE A 1064 23.36 1.04 18.92
CA PHE A 1064 24.67 1.02 19.57
C PHE A 1064 24.67 -0.03 20.67
N VAL A 1065 25.84 -0.29 21.26
CA VAL A 1065 26.01 -1.11 22.46
C VAL A 1065 26.17 -0.20 23.67
N LEU A 1066 25.21 -0.24 24.60
CA LEU A 1066 25.33 0.39 25.91
C LEU A 1066 26.16 -0.53 26.81
N PHE A 1067 27.40 -0.14 27.09
CA PHE A 1067 28.36 -0.93 27.84
C PHE A 1067 28.54 -0.38 29.25
N PHE A 1068 28.15 -1.16 30.25
CA PHE A 1068 28.40 -0.87 31.66
C PHE A 1068 29.75 -1.46 32.06
N ASP A 1069 30.73 -0.58 32.19
CA ASP A 1069 32.09 -0.92 32.62
C ASP A 1069 32.15 -0.92 34.14
N CYS A 1070 32.75 -1.96 34.73
CA CYS A 1070 32.85 -2.11 36.18
C CYS A 1070 34.07 -2.95 36.54
N PRO A 1071 34.89 -2.52 37.51
CA PRO A 1071 35.96 -3.35 38.06
C PRO A 1071 35.43 -4.69 38.59
N GLU A 1072 36.21 -5.76 38.37
CA GLU A 1072 35.85 -7.13 38.74
C GLU A 1072 35.60 -7.27 40.25
N GLU A 1073 36.37 -6.57 41.07
CA GLU A 1073 36.24 -6.59 42.54
C GLU A 1073 34.86 -6.11 43.01
N ILE A 1074 34.32 -5.08 42.34
CA ILE A 1074 33.00 -4.52 42.65
C ILE A 1074 31.90 -5.47 42.15
N LEU A 1075 32.09 -6.08 40.99
CA LEU A 1075 31.15 -7.06 40.44
C LEU A 1075 31.04 -8.29 41.36
N GLU A 1076 32.17 -8.79 41.88
CA GLU A 1076 32.22 -9.93 42.80
C GLU A 1076 31.47 -9.61 44.10
N GLN A 1077 31.73 -8.44 44.70
CA GLN A 1077 31.01 -7.98 45.89
C GLN A 1077 29.49 -7.92 45.67
N ARG A 1078 29.04 -7.31 44.57
CA ARG A 1078 27.60 -7.19 44.23
C ARG A 1078 26.93 -8.54 44.00
N LEU A 1079 27.62 -9.50 43.41
CA LEU A 1079 27.09 -10.85 43.20
C LEU A 1079 26.99 -11.64 44.50
N LEU A 1080 27.97 -11.53 45.40
CA LEU A 1080 27.95 -12.18 46.71
C LEU A 1080 26.84 -11.63 47.63
N GLU A 1081 26.55 -10.34 47.56
CA GLU A 1081 25.42 -9.73 48.30
C GLU A 1081 24.06 -10.15 47.72
N ARG A 1082 23.95 -10.24 46.40
CA ARG A 1082 22.73 -10.68 45.71
C ARG A 1082 22.42 -12.16 45.94
N GLY A 1083 23.45 -13.01 46.05
CA GLY A 1083 23.29 -14.42 46.41
C GLY A 1083 22.66 -14.63 47.79
N LYS A 1084 22.84 -13.69 48.72
CA LYS A 1084 22.23 -13.73 50.06
C LYS A 1084 20.74 -13.36 50.06
N THR A 1085 20.24 -12.68 49.04
CA THR A 1085 18.90 -12.05 49.03
C THR A 1085 17.93 -12.61 47.98
N SER A 1086 18.42 -13.25 46.91
CA SER A 1086 17.61 -13.50 45.69
C SER A 1086 17.06 -14.92 45.49
N GLY A 1087 17.43 -15.90 46.32
CA GLY A 1087 16.90 -17.28 46.26
C GLY A 1087 17.17 -18.03 44.94
N ARG A 1088 18.11 -17.56 44.11
CA ARG A 1088 18.48 -18.21 42.83
C ARG A 1088 19.34 -19.45 43.06
N SER A 1089 18.96 -20.57 42.46
CA SER A 1089 19.62 -21.88 42.66
C SER A 1089 21.00 -22.00 41.99
N ASP A 1090 21.38 -21.04 41.15
CA ASP A 1090 22.61 -21.02 40.35
C ASP A 1090 23.67 -20.00 40.83
N ASP A 1091 23.42 -19.23 41.91
CA ASP A 1091 24.36 -18.24 42.46
C ASP A 1091 25.27 -18.85 43.56
N ASN A 1092 26.14 -19.79 43.19
CA ASN A 1092 27.19 -20.34 44.06
C ASN A 1092 28.59 -19.80 43.68
N ALA A 1093 29.56 -19.86 44.59
CA ALA A 1093 30.88 -19.26 44.38
C ALA A 1093 31.64 -19.83 43.15
N GLU A 1094 31.35 -21.08 42.77
CA GLU A 1094 31.96 -21.73 41.61
C GLU A 1094 31.35 -21.27 40.28
N SER A 1095 30.02 -21.04 40.24
CA SER A 1095 29.32 -20.54 39.05
C SER A 1095 29.66 -19.07 38.76
N ILE A 1096 29.84 -18.26 39.81
CA ILE A 1096 30.25 -16.85 39.70
C ILE A 1096 31.62 -16.74 39.00
N LYS A 1097 32.62 -17.52 39.43
CA LYS A 1097 33.95 -17.54 38.79
C LYS A 1097 33.89 -17.97 37.33
N LYS A 1098 33.06 -18.98 36.99
CA LYS A 1098 32.87 -19.40 35.60
C LYS A 1098 32.25 -18.29 34.74
N ARG A 1099 31.28 -17.52 35.29
CA ARG A 1099 30.64 -16.40 34.57
C ARG A 1099 31.59 -15.23 34.30
N PHE A 1100 32.50 -14.92 35.22
CA PHE A 1100 33.55 -13.92 34.98
C PHE A 1100 34.51 -14.35 33.88
N LYS A 1101 34.97 -15.61 33.93
CA LYS A 1101 35.82 -16.17 32.89
C LYS A 1101 35.15 -16.11 31.52
N THR A 1102 33.90 -16.55 31.41
CA THR A 1102 33.12 -16.47 30.17
C THR A 1102 32.95 -15.03 29.67
N TYR A 1103 32.68 -14.08 30.58
CA TYR A 1103 32.55 -12.66 30.22
C TYR A 1103 33.86 -12.09 29.65
N SER A 1104 34.99 -12.37 30.30
CA SER A 1104 36.32 -11.96 29.82
C SER A 1104 36.69 -12.61 28.48
N ASP A 1105 36.53 -13.93 28.37
CA ASP A 1105 37.04 -14.69 27.24
C ASP A 1105 36.16 -14.55 25.97
N GLN A 1106 34.85 -14.34 26.14
CA GLN A 1106 33.89 -14.40 25.02
C GLN A 1106 33.11 -13.10 24.80
N THR A 1107 32.67 -12.43 25.87
CA THR A 1107 31.82 -11.24 25.75
C THR A 1107 32.62 -9.95 25.53
N MET A 1108 33.78 -9.79 26.17
CA MET A 1108 34.65 -8.62 25.97
C MET A 1108 35.16 -8.47 24.52
N PRO A 1109 35.51 -9.53 23.78
CA PRO A 1109 35.77 -9.45 22.35
C PRO A 1109 34.66 -8.79 21.53
N VAL A 1110 33.39 -9.01 21.90
CA VAL A 1110 32.22 -8.37 21.24
C VAL A 1110 32.25 -6.86 21.43
N ILE A 1111 32.56 -6.41 22.65
CA ILE A 1111 32.72 -4.98 22.94
C ILE A 1111 33.88 -4.40 22.13
N GLY A 1112 35.01 -5.12 22.06
CA GLY A 1112 36.16 -4.73 21.26
C GLY A 1112 35.82 -4.57 19.77
N TYR A 1113 35.01 -5.46 19.21
CA TYR A 1113 34.52 -5.38 17.84
C TYR A 1113 33.68 -4.11 17.59
N PHE A 1114 32.69 -3.82 18.44
CA PHE A 1114 31.86 -2.63 18.27
C PHE A 1114 32.61 -1.33 18.60
N LYS A 1115 33.64 -1.36 19.47
CA LYS A 1115 34.51 -0.20 19.73
C LYS A 1115 35.28 0.22 18.47
N LYS A 1116 35.76 -0.74 17.66
CA LYS A 1116 36.44 -0.45 16.37
C LYS A 1116 35.55 0.27 15.36
N THR A 1117 34.23 0.21 15.53
CA THR A 1117 33.26 0.83 14.62
C THR A 1117 32.56 2.05 15.24
N ASP A 1118 33.06 2.57 16.37
CA ASP A 1118 32.50 3.71 17.11
C ASP A 1118 31.02 3.53 17.55
N ARG A 1119 30.63 2.28 17.83
CA ARG A 1119 29.24 1.89 18.16
C ARG A 1119 29.05 1.48 19.61
N VAL A 1120 29.96 1.86 20.51
CA VAL A 1120 29.88 1.56 21.94
C VAL A 1120 29.73 2.84 22.75
N LYS A 1121 28.71 2.91 23.60
CA LYS A 1121 28.54 3.96 24.60
C LYS A 1121 28.89 3.38 25.97
N THR A 1122 30.02 3.79 26.52
CA THR A 1122 30.54 3.27 27.79
C THR A 1122 30.07 4.12 28.96
N ILE A 1123 29.54 3.48 29.99
CA ILE A 1123 29.11 4.08 31.25
C ILE A 1123 29.88 3.40 32.39
N ASP A 1124 30.45 4.21 33.28
CA ASP A 1124 31.09 3.72 34.51
C ASP A 1124 30.01 3.30 35.51
N SER A 1125 29.89 1.99 35.73
CA SER A 1125 28.90 1.39 36.61
C SER A 1125 29.40 1.10 38.03
N SER A 1126 30.60 1.59 38.39
CA SER A 1126 31.12 1.51 39.77
C SER A 1126 30.37 2.45 40.75
N LYS A 1127 29.72 3.49 40.22
CA LYS A 1127 28.97 4.53 40.97
C LYS A 1127 27.62 4.04 41.52
N THR A 1128 26.91 4.92 42.24
CA THR A 1128 25.56 4.63 42.76
C THR A 1128 24.54 4.44 41.63
N GLN A 1129 23.43 3.76 41.89
CA GLN A 1129 22.44 3.43 40.85
C GLN A 1129 21.83 4.67 40.21
N GLU A 1130 21.65 5.75 40.97
CA GLU A 1130 21.07 7.02 40.55
C GLU A 1130 22.06 7.81 39.67
N GLU A 1131 23.34 7.85 40.04
CA GLU A 1131 24.38 8.51 39.24
C GLU A 1131 24.59 7.82 37.90
N VAL A 1132 24.63 6.48 37.90
CA VAL A 1132 24.70 5.68 36.67
C VAL A 1132 23.48 5.95 35.80
N PHE A 1133 22.27 6.00 36.37
CA PHE A 1133 21.05 6.27 35.61
C PHE A 1133 21.04 7.67 34.99
N ALA A 1134 21.53 8.68 35.71
CA ALA A 1134 21.64 10.04 35.19
C ALA A 1134 22.62 10.13 34.01
N GLU A 1135 23.74 9.40 34.05
CA GLU A 1135 24.67 9.33 32.93
C GLU A 1135 24.08 8.59 31.73
N VAL A 1136 23.33 7.50 31.97
CA VAL A 1136 22.63 6.77 30.91
C VAL A 1136 21.58 7.66 30.24
N CYS A 1137 20.82 8.45 31.00
CA CYS A 1137 19.80 9.36 30.46
C CYS A 1137 20.37 10.37 29.47
N LYS A 1138 21.60 10.88 29.68
CA LYS A 1138 22.28 11.80 28.74
C LYS A 1138 22.54 11.21 27.36
N LEU A 1139 22.42 9.89 27.19
CA LEU A 1139 22.54 9.23 25.89
C LEU A 1139 21.23 9.22 25.09
N PHE A 1140 20.11 9.53 25.76
CA PHE A 1140 18.74 9.39 25.25
C PHE A 1140 17.96 10.70 25.26
N ASP A 1141 18.26 11.58 26.20
CA ASP A 1141 17.86 13.00 26.22
C ASP A 1141 18.69 13.78 25.19
#